data_AF-A0A355GC75-F1
#
_entry.id   AF-A0A355GC75-F1
#
_cell.length_a   1.000
_cell.length_b   1.000
_cell.length_c   1.000
_cell.angle_alpha   90.00
_cell.angle_beta   90.00
_cell.angle_gamma   90.00
#
_symmetry.space_group_name_H-M   'P 1'
#
loop_
_entity.id
_entity.type
_entity.pdbx_description
1 polymer ?
#
loop_
_entity_poly.entity_id
_entity_poly.type
_entity_poly.pdbx_seq_one_letter_code
_entity_poly.pdbx_strand_id
1 'polypeptide(L)'
;MFADNQASILYGGAIFSAGDLTVTNSTFVRNCSDYYGGAIYSTEGLLSITGCDFTENQSAYAGGAIVVQNGNLTVSGSTFSENSSATLGGGIFIKEGVLIVSNTDFTENSSGTGGAIYHQISSTFPPVFTELTITDCTFQGNTTTSSGGAVFYLSALSVYGSYYTAYVENSLFSENSAISGGALFLSGENILVTGSTFFKNSAKFYGGGINSESDNLTIQSSLFEKNSSNYWGGAIFSKRSLVLQNSTLSGNTAEQVGGGIAFNNMGYDWEIINSTLTGNAASRIGGGIYVFPGMYGTITNSIIAGNTAASTPQVVNSVTKTNSIVQESVAGLLDPVLRDNGGVTKTHALLPGSAAINGGDNNALDDTNQLIINRRAITQDPRGEGFERIAGETIDIGAFEVQHTFAQVELRMVDEKTTTQSNGEQTTLPDNLTWIDEWSGYWLEIWISTPAATDLGVLSAAMNLSYNTAIATAVSIEYGAAFNLNQTGTINDLTGLIEGLSAESSRTDAGDDQRVLFARIRFESTDSDGIDLDLTGQLMIPQSPEFTVHQTEVQLVGSIATEEVQGPAPETLVFANPYDLNDDDKINYRDLILFVSVYNSDPREVSSDYAWFADLDQNHNVNYRDLISLVGNYGKSKANQSTVNYPQGFPDTWNRHLTVETTLLPQLSARPVEQASAESVLSNVVESLEPQLTPAENEKLAQVDIEIVDLPEGVLSNTVHGTIYIDVNAADYGWFVDGTPDDNYEFYASGPYTLIAVPSGSSSAFGTIDLWTVILHELGHLLGYEHADVGAMQESLTPSERRLMDWNDSADQFFMEFPTQSLLTSF
;
A
#
# COMPACT_ATOMS: atom_id res chain seq x y z
N MET A 1 -34.92 -28.78 4.93
CA MET A 1 -34.36 -27.74 5.81
C MET A 1 -34.30 -28.29 7.21
N PHE A 2 -33.12 -28.26 7.83
CA PHE A 2 -32.87 -28.62 9.22
C PHE A 2 -32.41 -27.34 9.92
N ALA A 3 -33.26 -26.79 10.79
CA ALA A 3 -33.02 -25.50 11.42
C ALA A 3 -33.09 -25.62 12.94
N ASP A 4 -32.18 -24.92 13.64
CA ASP A 4 -32.23 -24.71 15.09
C ASP A 4 -32.27 -26.02 15.91
N ASN A 5 -31.72 -27.11 15.38
CA ASN A 5 -31.64 -28.39 16.09
C ASN A 5 -30.47 -28.37 17.09
N GLN A 6 -30.65 -28.99 18.25
CA GLN A 6 -29.65 -28.99 19.32
C GLN A 6 -29.40 -30.41 19.84
N ALA A 7 -28.12 -30.78 19.97
CA ALA A 7 -27.68 -32.01 20.63
C ALA A 7 -26.80 -31.70 21.85
N SER A 8 -27.13 -32.30 23.00
CA SER A 8 -26.41 -32.11 24.27
C SER A 8 -25.44 -33.25 24.62
N ILE A 9 -25.18 -34.15 23.68
CA ILE A 9 -24.31 -35.34 23.80
C ILE A 9 -23.50 -35.49 22.50
N LEU A 10 -22.69 -36.54 22.39
CA LEU A 10 -21.77 -36.82 21.26
C LEU A 10 -22.47 -37.11 19.90
N TYR A 11 -23.45 -36.29 19.50
CA TYR A 11 -24.20 -36.41 18.25
C TYR A 11 -24.19 -35.07 17.51
N GLY A 12 -24.41 -35.15 16.19
CA GLY A 12 -24.62 -33.96 15.38
C GLY A 12 -25.93 -33.27 15.77
N GLY A 13 -25.98 -31.94 15.69
CA GLY A 13 -27.16 -31.18 16.08
C GLY A 13 -28.43 -31.60 15.32
N ALA A 14 -28.30 -31.96 14.05
CA ALA A 14 -29.41 -32.44 13.22
C ALA A 14 -29.32 -33.95 12.90
N ILE A 15 -28.14 -34.45 12.50
CA ILE A 15 -27.98 -35.83 12.02
C ILE A 15 -26.77 -36.50 12.67
N PHE A 16 -26.98 -37.74 13.13
CA PHE A 16 -25.91 -38.69 13.43
C PHE A 16 -25.98 -39.88 12.45
N SER A 17 -24.87 -40.23 11.80
CA SER A 17 -24.76 -41.40 10.94
C SER A 17 -23.61 -42.31 11.36
N ALA A 18 -23.84 -43.62 11.35
CA ALA A 18 -22.83 -44.66 11.60
C ALA A 18 -22.56 -45.54 10.36
N GLY A 19 -22.90 -45.04 9.17
CA GLY A 19 -22.75 -45.71 7.89
C GLY A 19 -22.92 -44.73 6.74
N ASP A 20 -23.06 -45.24 5.52
CA ASP A 20 -23.15 -44.38 4.33
C ASP A 20 -24.37 -43.45 4.41
N LEU A 21 -24.13 -42.16 4.16
CA LEU A 21 -25.15 -41.12 4.16
C LEU A 21 -24.98 -40.22 2.94
N THR A 22 -26.08 -39.99 2.22
CA THR A 22 -26.13 -39.02 1.12
C THR A 22 -27.11 -37.90 1.47
N VAL A 23 -26.65 -36.66 1.33
CA VAL A 23 -27.44 -35.46 1.53
C VAL A 23 -27.32 -34.60 0.28
N THR A 24 -28.47 -34.23 -0.30
CA THR A 24 -28.51 -33.48 -1.55
C THR A 24 -29.53 -32.35 -1.47
N ASN A 25 -29.19 -31.18 -2.04
CA ASN A 25 -30.10 -30.03 -2.18
C ASN A 25 -30.83 -29.66 -0.87
N SER A 26 -30.06 -29.56 0.21
CA SER A 26 -30.59 -29.40 1.57
C SER A 26 -29.90 -28.27 2.33
N THR A 27 -30.68 -27.55 3.13
CA THR A 27 -30.19 -26.46 4.00
C THR A 27 -30.14 -26.89 5.46
N PHE A 28 -29.02 -26.62 6.12
CA PHE A 28 -28.75 -26.78 7.55
C PHE A 28 -28.40 -25.42 8.15
N VAL A 29 -29.26 -24.88 9.01
CA VAL A 29 -29.09 -23.52 9.54
C VAL A 29 -29.17 -23.51 11.07
N ARG A 30 -28.22 -22.83 11.74
CA ARG A 30 -28.21 -22.66 13.21
C ARG A 30 -28.35 -23.95 14.01
N ASN A 31 -27.87 -25.07 13.49
CA ASN A 31 -27.84 -26.29 14.27
C ASN A 31 -26.65 -26.24 15.23
N CYS A 32 -26.83 -26.75 16.44
CA CYS A 32 -25.88 -26.65 17.53
C CYS A 32 -25.59 -28.02 18.17
N SER A 33 -24.34 -28.27 18.52
CA SER A 33 -23.94 -29.41 19.33
C SER A 33 -22.98 -29.00 20.44
N ASP A 34 -23.17 -29.55 21.64
CA ASP A 34 -22.26 -29.34 22.78
C ASP A 34 -20.89 -30.01 22.57
N TYR A 35 -20.68 -30.76 21.48
CA TYR A 35 -19.40 -31.42 21.24
C TYR A 35 -19.03 -31.55 19.74
N TYR A 36 -19.74 -32.38 18.97
CA TYR A 36 -19.35 -32.71 17.59
C TYR A 36 -20.43 -32.35 16.59
N GLY A 37 -20.04 -31.67 15.51
CA GLY A 37 -20.86 -31.49 14.32
C GLY A 37 -22.10 -30.65 14.60
N GLY A 38 -22.03 -29.33 14.44
CA GLY A 38 -23.21 -28.49 14.72
C GLY A 38 -24.42 -28.93 13.91
N ALA A 39 -24.23 -29.42 12.68
CA ALA A 39 -25.28 -30.06 11.88
C ALA A 39 -25.17 -31.59 11.84
N ILE A 40 -24.05 -32.13 11.35
CA ILE A 40 -23.90 -33.55 11.03
C ILE A 40 -22.69 -34.13 11.75
N TYR A 41 -22.87 -35.28 12.39
CA TYR A 41 -21.77 -36.12 12.85
C TYR A 41 -21.86 -37.50 12.19
N SER A 42 -20.82 -37.87 11.43
CA SER A 42 -20.70 -39.20 10.82
C SER A 42 -19.53 -39.98 11.40
N THR A 43 -19.75 -41.25 11.71
CA THR A 43 -18.72 -42.21 12.09
C THR A 43 -18.74 -43.37 11.12
N GLU A 44 -17.59 -43.75 10.56
CA GLU A 44 -17.50 -44.84 9.59
C GLU A 44 -18.32 -44.58 8.30
N GLY A 45 -18.05 -45.33 7.22
CA GLY A 45 -18.75 -45.18 5.94
C GLY A 45 -18.43 -43.89 5.16
N LEU A 46 -19.17 -43.67 4.07
CA LEU A 46 -19.05 -42.50 3.19
C LEU A 46 -20.17 -41.49 3.44
N LEU A 47 -19.81 -40.25 3.75
CA LEU A 47 -20.71 -39.10 3.73
C LEU A 47 -20.58 -38.35 2.39
N SER A 48 -21.67 -38.26 1.65
CA SER A 48 -21.75 -37.51 0.38
C SER A 48 -22.69 -36.31 0.51
N ILE A 49 -22.15 -35.11 0.31
CA ILE A 49 -22.86 -33.82 0.38
C ILE A 49 -22.84 -33.18 -1.01
N THR A 50 -24.01 -32.83 -1.56
CA THR A 50 -24.10 -32.20 -2.88
C THR A 50 -25.19 -31.13 -2.95
N GLY A 51 -24.86 -29.91 -3.39
CA GLY A 51 -25.87 -28.86 -3.54
C GLY A 51 -26.44 -28.36 -2.21
N CYS A 52 -25.68 -28.43 -1.11
CA CYS A 52 -26.19 -28.17 0.23
C CYS A 52 -25.67 -26.85 0.81
N ASP A 53 -26.47 -26.23 1.67
CA ASP A 53 -26.13 -25.00 2.37
C ASP A 53 -26.00 -25.27 3.87
N PHE A 54 -24.85 -24.94 4.46
CA PHE A 54 -24.59 -24.99 5.89
C PHE A 54 -24.29 -23.58 6.38
N THR A 55 -25.22 -23.00 7.14
CA THR A 55 -25.14 -21.60 7.58
C THR A 55 -25.28 -21.49 9.09
N GLU A 56 -24.40 -20.73 9.74
CA GLU A 56 -24.48 -20.41 11.18
C GLU A 56 -24.51 -21.66 12.10
N ASN A 57 -24.02 -22.83 11.66
CA ASN A 57 -24.00 -24.02 12.51
C ASN A 57 -22.82 -23.95 13.49
N GLN A 58 -23.03 -24.45 14.70
CA GLN A 58 -22.09 -24.24 15.81
C GLN A 58 -21.80 -25.52 16.58
N SER A 59 -20.55 -25.72 16.97
CA SER A 59 -20.19 -26.75 17.95
C SER A 59 -19.22 -26.26 19.02
N ALA A 60 -19.41 -26.73 20.26
CA ALA A 60 -18.54 -26.31 21.35
C ALA A 60 -17.15 -26.96 21.33
N TYR A 61 -16.88 -27.90 20.42
CA TYR A 61 -15.56 -28.52 20.29
C TYR A 61 -15.07 -28.60 18.83
N ALA A 62 -15.67 -29.42 17.96
CA ALA A 62 -15.16 -29.60 16.60
C ALA A 62 -16.25 -29.72 15.52
N GLY A 63 -15.92 -29.23 14.31
CA GLY A 63 -16.78 -29.22 13.13
C GLY A 63 -18.05 -28.42 13.35
N GLY A 64 -18.00 -27.11 13.13
CA GLY A 64 -19.16 -26.25 13.35
C GLY A 64 -20.36 -26.66 12.50
N ALA A 65 -20.14 -27.20 11.30
CA ALA A 65 -21.18 -27.88 10.53
C ALA A 65 -21.04 -29.40 10.58
N ILE A 66 -19.92 -29.95 10.10
CA ILE A 66 -19.76 -31.39 9.86
C ILE A 66 -18.56 -31.95 10.63
N VAL A 67 -18.76 -33.09 11.29
CA VAL A 67 -17.70 -33.94 11.82
C VAL A 67 -17.74 -35.29 11.11
N VAL A 68 -16.58 -35.77 10.65
CA VAL A 68 -16.39 -37.15 10.19
C VAL A 68 -15.23 -37.81 10.93
N GLN A 69 -15.47 -39.00 11.50
CA GLN A 69 -14.44 -39.81 12.17
C GLN A 69 -14.37 -41.22 11.59
N ASN A 70 -13.17 -41.68 11.22
CA ASN A 70 -12.93 -43.02 10.65
C ASN A 70 -13.77 -43.30 9.39
N GLY A 71 -14.14 -42.26 8.64
CA GLY A 71 -15.01 -42.31 7.47
C GLY A 71 -14.59 -41.27 6.43
N ASN A 72 -15.11 -41.40 5.22
CA ASN A 72 -14.76 -40.51 4.11
C ASN A 72 -15.83 -39.45 3.89
N LEU A 73 -15.42 -38.28 3.41
CA LEU A 73 -16.31 -37.16 3.08
C LEU A 73 -16.08 -36.70 1.64
N THR A 74 -17.18 -36.61 0.89
CA THR A 74 -17.22 -35.94 -0.41
C THR A 74 -18.20 -34.78 -0.35
N VAL A 75 -17.75 -33.59 -0.74
CA VAL A 75 -18.56 -32.36 -0.81
C VAL A 75 -18.46 -31.77 -2.21
N SER A 76 -19.61 -31.44 -2.81
CA SER A 76 -19.65 -30.79 -4.12
C SER A 76 -20.76 -29.76 -4.27
N GLY A 77 -20.50 -28.67 -4.99
CA GLY A 77 -21.53 -27.68 -5.34
C GLY A 77 -22.26 -27.09 -4.13
N SER A 78 -21.58 -26.91 -3.00
CA SER A 78 -22.21 -26.60 -1.71
C SER A 78 -21.65 -25.30 -1.11
N THR A 79 -22.30 -24.79 -0.05
CA THR A 79 -21.86 -23.58 0.67
C THR A 79 -21.78 -23.83 2.17
N PHE A 80 -20.70 -23.35 2.79
CA PHE A 80 -20.49 -23.32 4.24
C PHE A 80 -20.22 -21.87 4.65
N SER A 81 -21.21 -21.22 5.24
CA SER A 81 -21.12 -19.82 5.66
C SER A 81 -21.28 -19.66 7.17
N GLU A 82 -20.40 -18.86 7.79
CA GLU A 82 -20.53 -18.44 9.19
C GLU A 82 -20.65 -19.61 10.19
N ASN A 83 -20.11 -20.79 9.84
CA ASN A 83 -20.10 -21.92 10.76
C ASN A 83 -18.91 -21.78 11.73
N SER A 84 -19.13 -22.16 12.98
CA SER A 84 -18.11 -21.96 14.02
C SER A 84 -17.93 -23.16 14.94
N SER A 85 -16.69 -23.38 15.36
CA SER A 85 -16.39 -24.29 16.46
C SER A 85 -15.36 -23.72 17.43
N ALA A 86 -15.41 -24.10 18.70
CA ALA A 86 -14.46 -23.53 19.66
C ALA A 86 -13.01 -24.01 19.45
N THR A 87 -12.81 -25.21 18.88
CA THR A 87 -11.48 -25.84 18.83
C THR A 87 -11.01 -26.17 17.41
N LEU A 88 -11.73 -27.00 16.64
CA LEU A 88 -11.20 -27.58 15.39
C LEU A 88 -12.23 -27.56 14.26
N GLY A 89 -11.93 -26.91 13.13
CA GLY A 89 -12.78 -26.90 11.94
C GLY A 89 -14.06 -26.08 12.14
N GLY A 90 -14.14 -24.87 11.58
CA GLY A 90 -15.35 -24.05 11.69
C GLY A 90 -16.49 -24.57 10.82
N GLY A 91 -16.19 -24.99 9.60
CA GLY A 91 -17.14 -25.73 8.76
C GLY A 91 -17.02 -27.24 8.97
N ILE A 92 -15.88 -27.81 8.59
CA ILE A 92 -15.66 -29.25 8.52
C ILE A 92 -14.51 -29.66 9.42
N PHE A 93 -14.72 -30.70 10.21
CA PHE A 93 -13.66 -31.44 10.88
C PHE A 93 -13.68 -32.90 10.41
N ILE A 94 -12.54 -33.38 9.94
CA ILE A 94 -12.36 -34.78 9.58
C ILE A 94 -11.12 -35.36 10.27
N LYS A 95 -11.31 -36.52 10.88
CA LYS A 95 -10.26 -37.28 11.56
C LYS A 95 -10.26 -38.71 11.05
N GLU A 96 -9.10 -39.15 10.58
CA GLU A 96 -8.89 -40.50 10.01
C GLU A 96 -9.86 -40.78 8.85
N GLY A 97 -9.68 -40.11 7.72
CA GLY A 97 -10.58 -40.23 6.59
C GLY A 97 -10.11 -39.43 5.38
N VAL A 98 -10.59 -39.81 4.20
CA VAL A 98 -10.34 -39.06 2.96
C VAL A 98 -11.36 -37.93 2.82
N LEU A 99 -10.88 -36.74 2.48
CA LEU A 99 -11.70 -35.56 2.20
C LEU A 99 -11.54 -35.14 0.73
N ILE A 100 -12.66 -35.10 0.02
CA ILE A 100 -12.75 -34.58 -1.34
C ILE A 100 -13.76 -33.44 -1.35
N VAL A 101 -13.33 -32.25 -1.75
CA VAL A 101 -14.15 -31.03 -1.83
C VAL A 101 -13.99 -30.44 -3.22
N SER A 102 -15.10 -30.13 -3.87
CA SER A 102 -15.10 -29.58 -5.23
C SER A 102 -16.18 -28.52 -5.41
N ASN A 103 -15.92 -27.45 -6.17
CA ASN A 103 -16.93 -26.45 -6.52
C ASN A 103 -17.77 -25.99 -5.30
N THR A 104 -17.10 -25.63 -4.20
CA THR A 104 -17.73 -25.37 -2.90
C THR A 104 -17.16 -24.11 -2.29
N ASP A 105 -18.04 -23.31 -1.67
CA ASP A 105 -17.68 -22.05 -1.04
C ASP A 105 -17.65 -22.17 0.48
N PHE A 106 -16.57 -21.69 1.09
CA PHE A 106 -16.38 -21.57 2.54
C PHE A 106 -16.15 -20.10 2.88
N THR A 107 -17.17 -19.46 3.43
CA THR A 107 -17.14 -18.02 3.73
C THR A 107 -17.30 -17.77 5.24
N GLU A 108 -16.41 -16.98 5.81
CA GLU A 108 -16.53 -16.48 7.19
C GLU A 108 -16.67 -17.57 8.27
N ASN A 109 -16.11 -18.76 8.03
CA ASN A 109 -16.09 -19.82 9.03
C ASN A 109 -14.96 -19.57 10.03
N SER A 110 -15.19 -19.92 11.29
CA SER A 110 -14.23 -19.63 12.37
C SER A 110 -13.99 -20.80 13.31
N SER A 111 -12.75 -20.96 13.76
CA SER A 111 -12.44 -21.94 14.80
C SER A 111 -11.18 -21.65 15.60
N GLY A 112 -10.87 -22.53 16.57
CA GLY A 112 -9.56 -22.55 17.21
C GLY A 112 -8.41 -22.90 16.24
N THR A 113 -8.61 -23.81 15.30
CA THR A 113 -7.61 -24.28 14.30
C THR A 113 -8.34 -24.86 13.08
N GLY A 114 -7.93 -24.49 11.87
CA GLY A 114 -8.66 -24.80 10.64
C GLY A 114 -9.97 -24.02 10.55
N GLY A 115 -9.94 -22.78 10.06
CA GLY A 115 -11.10 -21.87 10.18
C GLY A 115 -12.29 -22.39 9.40
N ALA A 116 -12.08 -22.87 8.18
CA ALA A 116 -13.09 -23.63 7.45
C ALA A 116 -12.95 -25.14 7.67
N ILE A 117 -11.74 -25.68 7.44
CA ILE A 117 -11.50 -27.13 7.40
C ILE A 117 -10.34 -27.49 8.34
N TYR A 118 -10.56 -28.49 9.18
CA TYR A 118 -9.51 -29.19 9.89
C TYR A 118 -9.48 -30.65 9.46
N HIS A 119 -8.35 -31.10 8.93
CA HIS A 119 -8.14 -32.49 8.51
C HIS A 119 -6.88 -33.09 9.14
N GLN A 120 -7.07 -34.21 9.83
CA GLN A 120 -5.99 -34.92 10.49
C GLN A 120 -6.01 -36.42 10.19
N ILE A 121 -4.83 -36.94 9.85
CA ILE A 121 -4.56 -38.38 9.70
C ILE A 121 -3.36 -38.79 10.57
N SER A 122 -3.51 -39.86 11.34
CA SER A 122 -2.44 -40.44 12.15
C SER A 122 -1.75 -41.62 11.46
N SER A 123 -0.57 -42.00 11.96
CA SER A 123 0.19 -43.13 11.45
C SER A 123 -0.48 -44.50 11.60
N THR A 124 -1.63 -44.56 12.29
CA THR A 124 -2.41 -45.79 12.48
C THR A 124 -3.53 -45.97 11.46
N PHE A 125 -3.82 -44.95 10.66
CA PHE A 125 -4.80 -45.03 9.60
C PHE A 125 -4.29 -45.88 8.43
N PRO A 126 -5.14 -46.70 7.78
CA PRO A 126 -4.75 -47.46 6.61
C PRO A 126 -4.17 -46.54 5.52
N PRO A 127 -3.05 -46.90 4.90
CA PRO A 127 -2.43 -46.05 3.90
C PRO A 127 -3.35 -45.87 2.69
N VAL A 128 -3.54 -44.62 2.29
CA VAL A 128 -4.27 -44.22 1.08
C VAL A 128 -3.33 -43.42 0.17
N PHE A 129 -3.63 -43.38 -1.13
CA PHE A 129 -2.79 -42.62 -2.08
C PHE A 129 -2.93 -41.11 -1.91
N THR A 130 -4.13 -40.64 -1.58
CA THR A 130 -4.46 -39.22 -1.47
C THR A 130 -5.49 -39.05 -0.37
N GLU A 131 -5.19 -38.16 0.56
CA GLU A 131 -5.96 -37.93 1.77
C GLU A 131 -6.88 -36.73 1.60
N LEU A 132 -6.35 -35.63 1.05
CA LEU A 132 -7.07 -34.37 0.84
C LEU A 132 -7.08 -34.01 -0.64
N THR A 133 -8.25 -33.64 -1.15
CA THR A 133 -8.42 -33.04 -2.47
C THR A 133 -9.38 -31.87 -2.38
N ILE A 134 -8.91 -30.69 -2.78
CA ILE A 134 -9.69 -29.45 -2.89
C ILE A 134 -9.55 -28.96 -4.33
N THR A 135 -10.67 -28.84 -5.06
CA THR A 135 -10.66 -28.38 -6.46
C THR A 135 -11.73 -27.33 -6.71
N ASP A 136 -11.41 -26.26 -7.43
CA ASP A 136 -12.40 -25.26 -7.87
C ASP A 136 -13.21 -24.68 -6.69
N CYS A 137 -12.58 -24.43 -5.54
CA CYS A 137 -13.26 -23.97 -4.32
C CYS A 137 -12.90 -22.53 -3.98
N THR A 138 -13.78 -21.89 -3.21
CA THR A 138 -13.54 -20.56 -2.64
C THR A 138 -13.44 -20.63 -1.12
N PHE A 139 -12.39 -20.06 -0.55
CA PHE A 139 -12.22 -19.88 0.88
C PHE A 139 -12.02 -18.40 1.16
N GLN A 140 -13.05 -17.73 1.67
CA GLN A 140 -13.03 -16.29 1.90
C GLN A 140 -13.28 -15.94 3.37
N GLY A 141 -12.46 -15.07 3.94
CA GLY A 141 -12.73 -14.48 5.26
C GLY A 141 -12.74 -15.49 6.42
N ASN A 142 -12.18 -16.69 6.25
CA ASN A 142 -12.16 -17.69 7.31
C ASN A 142 -11.05 -17.36 8.31
N THR A 143 -11.34 -17.55 9.60
CA THR A 143 -10.47 -17.08 10.68
C THR A 143 -10.16 -18.14 11.71
N THR A 144 -8.96 -18.09 12.28
CA THR A 144 -8.60 -18.90 13.44
C THR A 144 -7.77 -18.14 14.47
N THR A 145 -7.79 -18.66 15.69
CA THR A 145 -6.87 -18.23 16.76
C THR A 145 -5.56 -19.03 16.80
N SER A 146 -5.33 -19.95 15.86
CA SER A 146 -4.11 -20.76 15.75
C SER A 146 -3.66 -20.92 14.31
N SER A 147 -3.77 -22.08 13.68
CA SER A 147 -3.16 -22.34 12.37
C SER A 147 -4.18 -22.73 11.31
N GLY A 148 -3.90 -22.36 10.06
CA GLY A 148 -4.73 -22.67 8.90
C GLY A 148 -6.02 -21.85 8.89
N GLY A 149 -5.94 -20.58 8.49
CA GLY A 149 -7.10 -19.67 8.52
C GLY A 149 -8.27 -20.18 7.69
N ALA A 150 -7.99 -20.78 6.53
CA ALA A 150 -8.96 -21.58 5.78
C ALA A 150 -8.84 -23.07 6.12
N VAL A 151 -7.67 -23.68 5.87
CA VAL A 151 -7.47 -25.13 5.99
C VAL A 151 -6.26 -25.44 6.83
N PHE A 152 -6.46 -26.34 7.79
CA PHE A 152 -5.39 -27.01 8.51
C PHE A 152 -5.34 -28.48 8.10
N TYR A 153 -4.22 -28.90 7.52
CA TYR A 153 -3.98 -30.27 7.10
C TYR A 153 -2.75 -30.86 7.82
N LEU A 154 -2.95 -32.01 8.46
CA LEU A 154 -1.92 -32.74 9.18
C LEU A 154 -1.98 -34.24 8.86
N SER A 155 -0.93 -34.76 8.24
CA SER A 155 -0.71 -36.19 8.04
C SER A 155 0.58 -36.64 8.70
N ALA A 156 0.46 -37.68 9.53
CA ALA A 156 1.60 -38.40 10.10
C ALA A 156 1.96 -39.68 9.31
N LEU A 157 1.36 -39.89 8.13
CA LEU A 157 1.66 -41.01 7.26
C LEU A 157 2.74 -40.63 6.24
N SER A 158 3.80 -41.44 6.17
CA SER A 158 4.77 -41.47 5.07
C SER A 158 4.83 -42.92 4.59
N VAL A 159 3.91 -43.27 3.68
CA VAL A 159 3.81 -44.65 3.17
C VAL A 159 4.08 -44.70 1.66
N TYR A 160 3.90 -43.58 0.95
CA TYR A 160 4.00 -43.52 -0.50
C TYR A 160 4.75 -42.28 -0.96
N GLY A 161 6.08 -42.27 -0.78
CA GLY A 161 6.94 -41.13 -1.12
C GLY A 161 6.92 -40.63 -2.57
N SER A 162 6.22 -41.31 -3.49
CA SER A 162 6.02 -40.87 -4.89
C SER A 162 4.64 -40.29 -5.20
N TYR A 163 3.71 -40.25 -4.23
CA TYR A 163 2.35 -39.73 -4.42
C TYR A 163 2.14 -38.49 -3.56
N TYR A 164 1.32 -37.55 -4.04
CA TYR A 164 0.87 -36.44 -3.21
C TYR A 164 -0.22 -36.89 -2.22
N THR A 165 0.03 -36.61 -0.95
CA THR A 165 -0.87 -36.82 0.18
C THR A 165 -2.03 -35.81 0.16
N ALA A 166 -1.79 -34.59 -0.33
CA ALA A 166 -2.82 -33.56 -0.52
C ALA A 166 -2.69 -32.83 -1.86
N TYR A 167 -3.83 -32.49 -2.45
CA TYR A 167 -3.96 -31.66 -3.65
C TYR A 167 -4.88 -30.47 -3.41
N VAL A 168 -4.42 -29.29 -3.79
CA VAL A 168 -5.22 -28.07 -3.85
C VAL A 168 -5.10 -27.52 -5.27
N GLU A 169 -6.21 -27.43 -5.98
CA GLU A 169 -6.22 -27.06 -7.40
C GLU A 169 -7.30 -26.01 -7.71
N ASN A 170 -6.98 -25.06 -8.58
CA ASN A 170 -7.93 -24.08 -9.13
C ASN A 170 -8.78 -23.36 -8.08
N SER A 171 -8.22 -23.12 -6.90
CA SER A 171 -8.99 -22.61 -5.76
C SER A 171 -8.56 -21.21 -5.38
N LEU A 172 -9.52 -20.43 -4.89
CA LEU A 172 -9.31 -19.08 -4.38
C LEU A 172 -9.27 -19.09 -2.85
N PHE A 173 -8.19 -18.57 -2.28
CA PHE A 173 -8.07 -18.28 -0.87
C PHE A 173 -7.92 -16.76 -0.69
N SER A 174 -8.96 -16.10 -0.20
CA SER A 174 -8.95 -14.66 -0.01
C SER A 174 -9.24 -14.24 1.43
N GLU A 175 -8.50 -13.27 1.93
CA GLU A 175 -8.82 -12.57 3.20
C GLU A 175 -8.95 -13.52 4.42
N ASN A 176 -8.29 -14.68 4.38
CA ASN A 176 -8.26 -15.59 5.52
C ASN A 176 -7.19 -15.16 6.53
N SER A 177 -7.41 -15.45 7.81
CA SER A 177 -6.52 -15.00 8.89
C SER A 177 -6.23 -16.08 9.94
N ALA A 178 -4.97 -16.16 10.38
CA ALA A 178 -4.53 -17.09 11.41
C ALA A 178 -3.30 -16.57 12.17
N ILE A 179 -2.83 -17.32 13.18
CA ILE A 179 -1.48 -17.15 13.72
C ILE A 179 -0.43 -17.65 12.71
N SER A 180 -0.69 -18.79 12.05
CA SER A 180 0.23 -19.42 11.09
C SER A 180 -0.52 -20.01 9.91
N GLY A 181 -0.08 -19.71 8.69
CA GLY A 181 -0.77 -20.14 7.47
C GLY A 181 -2.10 -19.42 7.33
N GLY A 182 -2.06 -18.14 6.95
CA GLY A 182 -3.25 -17.29 6.90
C GLY A 182 -4.36 -17.90 6.04
N ALA A 183 -4.01 -18.59 4.95
CA ALA A 183 -4.92 -19.50 4.27
C ALA A 183 -4.68 -20.96 4.67
N LEU A 184 -3.49 -21.50 4.41
CA LEU A 184 -3.21 -22.93 4.56
C LEU A 184 -2.09 -23.18 5.56
N PHE A 185 -2.34 -24.12 6.47
CA PHE A 185 -1.29 -24.81 7.22
C PHE A 185 -1.18 -26.24 6.73
N LEU A 186 0.01 -26.63 6.27
CA LEU A 186 0.25 -27.88 5.58
C LEU A 186 1.34 -28.71 6.28
N SER A 187 1.01 -29.94 6.66
CA SER A 187 1.97 -30.91 7.20
C SER A 187 1.65 -32.30 6.66
N GLY A 188 2.57 -32.87 5.90
CA GLY A 188 2.43 -34.16 5.21
C GLY A 188 3.70 -34.50 4.42
N GLU A 189 3.67 -35.58 3.63
CA GLU A 189 4.84 -36.02 2.86
C GLU A 189 5.01 -35.16 1.59
N ASN A 190 4.20 -35.41 0.56
CA ASN A 190 4.20 -34.60 -0.66
C ASN A 190 2.86 -33.86 -0.80
N ILE A 191 2.89 -32.55 -1.06
CA ILE A 191 1.69 -31.73 -1.27
C ILE A 191 1.82 -30.91 -2.55
N LEU A 192 0.76 -30.90 -3.37
CA LEU A 192 0.67 -30.09 -4.58
C LEU A 192 -0.37 -28.99 -4.41
N VAL A 193 0.05 -27.74 -4.64
CA VAL A 193 -0.84 -26.59 -4.81
C VAL A 193 -0.68 -26.09 -6.24
N THR A 194 -1.76 -26.05 -7.02
CA THR A 194 -1.68 -25.70 -8.44
C THR A 194 -2.85 -24.84 -8.93
N GLY A 195 -2.59 -23.92 -9.86
CA GLY A 195 -3.64 -23.08 -10.44
C GLY A 195 -4.39 -22.21 -9.43
N SER A 196 -3.85 -22.02 -8.23
CA SER A 196 -4.61 -21.47 -7.11
C SER A 196 -4.16 -20.04 -6.84
N THR A 197 -5.10 -19.23 -6.34
CA THR A 197 -4.85 -17.82 -6.01
C THR A 197 -4.96 -17.61 -4.51
N PHE A 198 -3.93 -16.99 -3.92
CA PHE A 198 -3.88 -16.57 -2.54
C PHE A 198 -3.83 -15.04 -2.50
N PHE A 199 -4.92 -14.41 -2.07
CA PHE A 199 -5.08 -12.96 -2.10
C PHE A 199 -5.37 -12.40 -0.71
N LYS A 200 -4.57 -11.44 -0.24
CA LYS A 200 -4.82 -10.72 1.03
C LYS A 200 -5.00 -11.63 2.26
N ASN A 201 -4.41 -12.81 2.29
CA ASN A 201 -4.42 -13.63 3.49
C ASN A 201 -3.37 -13.12 4.48
N SER A 202 -3.66 -13.23 5.78
CA SER A 202 -2.84 -12.65 6.84
C SER A 202 -2.46 -13.67 7.91
N ALA A 203 -1.21 -13.62 8.37
CA ALA A 203 -0.73 -14.46 9.47
C ALA A 203 0.01 -13.65 10.53
N LYS A 204 -0.27 -13.89 11.81
CA LYS A 204 0.47 -13.21 12.89
C LYS A 204 1.95 -13.60 12.93
N PHE A 205 2.32 -14.81 12.54
CA PHE A 205 3.71 -15.26 12.56
C PHE A 205 4.20 -15.70 11.19
N TYR A 206 3.68 -16.80 10.66
CA TYR A 206 4.35 -17.48 9.55
C TYR A 206 3.41 -17.68 8.38
N GLY A 207 3.82 -17.28 7.18
CA GLY A 207 3.12 -17.61 5.95
C GLY A 207 1.77 -16.93 5.84
N GLY A 208 1.72 -15.70 5.33
CA GLY A 208 0.44 -15.00 5.13
C GLY A 208 -0.52 -15.79 4.24
N GLY A 209 -0.02 -16.39 3.17
CA GLY A 209 -0.75 -17.40 2.39
C GLY A 209 -0.59 -18.80 2.98
N ILE A 210 0.62 -19.36 2.89
CA ILE A 210 0.90 -20.76 3.26
C ILE A 210 2.00 -20.83 4.32
N ASN A 211 1.75 -21.59 5.38
CA ASN A 211 2.78 -22.15 6.25
C ASN A 211 2.90 -23.65 5.97
N SER A 212 4.08 -24.08 5.53
CA SER A 212 4.35 -25.48 5.25
C SER A 212 5.42 -26.09 6.15
N GLU A 213 5.04 -27.19 6.78
CA GLU A 213 5.92 -28.14 7.44
C GLU A 213 5.97 -29.51 6.72
N SER A 214 5.42 -29.59 5.50
CA SER A 214 5.46 -30.81 4.69
C SER A 214 6.89 -31.15 4.25
N ASP A 215 7.18 -32.43 4.00
CA ASP A 215 8.51 -32.83 3.51
C ASP A 215 8.79 -32.21 2.13
N ASN A 216 7.82 -32.26 1.22
CA ASN A 216 7.90 -31.66 -0.12
C ASN A 216 6.63 -30.88 -0.45
N LEU A 217 6.73 -29.56 -0.49
CA LEU A 217 5.68 -28.69 -1.05
C LEU A 217 6.02 -28.34 -2.50
N THR A 218 5.12 -28.64 -3.43
CA THR A 218 5.18 -28.19 -4.81
C THR A 218 4.07 -27.17 -5.05
N ILE A 219 4.43 -25.99 -5.57
CA ILE A 219 3.52 -24.93 -5.98
C ILE A 219 3.72 -24.66 -7.47
N GLN A 220 2.64 -24.70 -8.24
CA GLN A 220 2.68 -24.59 -9.70
C GLN A 220 1.59 -23.68 -10.24
N SER A 221 1.88 -22.84 -11.25
CA SER A 221 0.86 -22.05 -11.95
C SER A 221 -0.04 -21.27 -10.98
N SER A 222 0.52 -20.76 -9.88
CA SER A 222 -0.25 -20.17 -8.78
C SER A 222 0.14 -18.72 -8.54
N LEU A 223 -0.81 -17.95 -8.02
CA LEU A 223 -0.67 -16.53 -7.74
C LEU A 223 -0.75 -16.28 -6.23
N PHE A 224 0.22 -15.54 -5.70
CA PHE A 224 0.21 -15.03 -4.33
C PHE A 224 0.28 -13.51 -4.40
N GLU A 225 -0.83 -12.84 -4.11
CA GLU A 225 -0.95 -11.39 -4.18
C GLU A 225 -1.31 -10.81 -2.80
N LYS A 226 -0.52 -9.83 -2.35
CA LYS A 226 -0.84 -9.01 -1.16
C LYS A 226 -1.09 -9.79 0.14
N ASN A 227 -0.50 -10.98 0.27
CA ASN A 227 -0.54 -11.72 1.53
C ASN A 227 0.47 -11.12 2.50
N SER A 228 0.16 -11.16 3.80
CA SER A 228 0.96 -10.50 4.82
C SER A 228 1.27 -11.39 6.02
N SER A 229 2.44 -11.20 6.61
CA SER A 229 2.78 -11.78 7.92
C SER A 229 3.49 -10.79 8.84
N ASN A 230 3.26 -10.87 10.15
CA ASN A 230 4.00 -10.01 11.10
C ASN A 230 5.36 -10.60 11.49
N TYR A 231 5.74 -11.74 10.89
CA TYR A 231 7.05 -12.33 11.11
C TYR A 231 7.69 -12.74 9.78
N TRP A 232 7.55 -14.00 9.36
CA TRP A 232 8.36 -14.55 8.26
C TRP A 232 7.48 -15.11 7.15
N GLY A 233 7.83 -14.81 5.89
CA GLY A 233 7.15 -15.37 4.74
C GLY A 233 5.80 -14.68 4.52
N GLY A 234 5.80 -13.49 3.91
CA GLY A 234 4.56 -12.77 3.65
C GLY A 234 3.60 -13.57 2.75
N ALA A 235 4.10 -14.19 1.69
CA ALA A 235 3.34 -15.18 0.94
C ALA A 235 3.48 -16.58 1.55
N ILE A 236 4.72 -17.07 1.63
CA ILE A 236 5.01 -18.47 1.93
C ILE A 236 6.10 -18.54 3.00
N PHE A 237 5.83 -19.32 4.03
CA PHE A 237 6.85 -19.80 4.94
C PHE A 237 7.01 -21.30 4.74
N SER A 238 8.23 -21.75 4.42
CA SER A 238 8.54 -23.18 4.31
C SER A 238 9.61 -23.59 5.30
N LYS A 239 9.28 -24.59 6.12
CA LYS A 239 10.22 -25.20 7.06
C LYS A 239 11.07 -26.31 6.43
N ARG A 240 10.74 -26.75 5.22
CA ARG A 240 11.40 -27.87 4.52
C ARG A 240 11.44 -27.60 3.02
N SER A 241 11.45 -28.63 2.19
CA SER A 241 11.61 -28.47 0.74
C SER A 241 10.41 -27.79 0.09
N LEU A 242 10.72 -26.84 -0.79
CA LEU A 242 9.77 -26.12 -1.62
C LEU A 242 10.26 -26.16 -3.07
N VAL A 243 9.35 -26.52 -3.98
CA VAL A 243 9.50 -26.28 -5.40
C VAL A 243 8.41 -25.28 -5.81
N LEU A 244 8.82 -24.08 -6.21
CA LEU A 244 7.93 -23.07 -6.78
C LEU A 244 8.19 -23.00 -8.28
N GLN A 245 7.16 -23.25 -9.08
CA GLN A 245 7.29 -23.31 -10.54
C GLN A 245 6.18 -22.53 -11.24
N ASN A 246 6.50 -21.84 -12.34
CA ASN A 246 5.53 -21.14 -13.18
C ASN A 246 4.59 -20.30 -12.31
N SER A 247 5.08 -19.54 -11.34
CA SER A 247 4.23 -18.90 -10.33
C SER A 247 4.61 -17.44 -10.11
N THR A 248 3.64 -16.65 -9.69
CA THR A 248 3.83 -15.21 -9.42
C THR A 248 3.57 -14.92 -7.95
N LEU A 249 4.53 -14.28 -7.29
CA LEU A 249 4.38 -13.71 -5.94
C LEU A 249 4.55 -12.20 -6.06
N SER A 250 3.46 -11.46 -5.86
CA SER A 250 3.42 -10.01 -6.04
C SER A 250 2.88 -9.27 -4.82
N GLY A 251 3.59 -8.23 -4.38
CA GLY A 251 3.08 -7.32 -3.35
C GLY A 251 2.90 -7.94 -1.96
N ASN A 252 3.54 -9.08 -1.65
CA ASN A 252 3.41 -9.73 -0.34
C ASN A 252 4.34 -9.09 0.70
N THR A 253 3.91 -9.03 1.96
CA THR A 253 4.62 -8.26 2.99
C THR A 253 4.95 -9.08 4.25
N ALA A 254 6.14 -8.84 4.83
CA ALA A 254 6.55 -9.40 6.11
C ALA A 254 7.16 -8.35 7.03
N GLU A 255 6.72 -8.24 8.29
CA GLU A 255 7.32 -7.27 9.23
C GLU A 255 8.75 -7.64 9.67
N GLN A 256 9.23 -8.87 9.40
CA GLN A 256 10.62 -9.23 9.68
C GLN A 256 11.37 -9.59 8.41
N VAL A 257 11.12 -10.78 7.84
CA VAL A 257 11.97 -11.32 6.74
C VAL A 257 11.15 -12.09 5.73
N GLY A 258 11.63 -12.13 4.48
CA GLY A 258 10.99 -12.94 3.44
C GLY A 258 9.62 -12.41 3.07
N GLY A 259 9.54 -11.22 2.49
CA GLY A 259 8.25 -10.63 2.07
C GLY A 259 7.48 -11.55 1.12
N GLY A 260 8.19 -12.15 0.15
CA GLY A 260 7.68 -13.26 -0.64
C GLY A 260 7.79 -14.58 0.12
N ILE A 261 9.02 -15.08 0.27
CA ILE A 261 9.29 -16.43 0.81
C ILE A 261 10.29 -16.37 1.96
N ALA A 262 10.06 -17.15 3.02
CA ALA A 262 11.03 -17.38 4.08
C ALA A 262 11.27 -18.88 4.32
N PHE A 263 12.55 -19.24 4.50
CA PHE A 263 12.99 -20.59 4.88
C PHE A 263 13.69 -20.58 6.24
N ASN A 264 13.49 -21.60 7.08
CA ASN A 264 14.03 -21.62 8.46
C ASN A 264 14.74 -22.89 8.96
N ASN A 265 15.00 -23.89 8.13
CA ASN A 265 15.53 -25.19 8.61
C ASN A 265 16.63 -25.76 7.73
N MET A 266 17.78 -26.06 8.34
CA MET A 266 18.94 -26.61 7.63
C MET A 266 18.68 -28.03 7.09
N GLY A 267 19.35 -28.38 5.98
CA GLY A 267 19.35 -29.73 5.43
C GLY A 267 18.23 -30.06 4.44
N TYR A 268 17.49 -29.05 3.98
CA TYR A 268 16.47 -29.17 2.95
C TYR A 268 16.79 -28.24 1.78
N ASP A 269 16.61 -28.76 0.57
CA ASP A 269 16.80 -28.01 -0.68
C ASP A 269 15.48 -27.35 -1.09
N TRP A 270 15.60 -26.23 -1.81
CA TRP A 270 14.47 -25.52 -2.41
C TRP A 270 14.83 -25.07 -3.83
N GLU A 271 13.81 -24.96 -4.68
CA GLU A 271 13.95 -24.63 -6.08
C GLU A 271 12.88 -23.62 -6.50
N ILE A 272 13.30 -22.60 -7.26
CA ILE A 272 12.40 -21.64 -7.89
C ILE A 272 12.68 -21.65 -9.38
N ILE A 273 11.66 -21.97 -10.16
CA ILE A 273 11.78 -22.23 -11.60
C ILE A 273 10.72 -21.41 -12.34
N ASN A 274 11.08 -20.73 -13.43
CA ASN A 274 10.12 -20.04 -14.29
C ASN A 274 9.14 -19.15 -13.51
N SER A 275 9.60 -18.44 -12.47
CA SER A 275 8.71 -17.75 -11.54
C SER A 275 9.08 -16.28 -11.40
N THR A 276 8.11 -15.44 -11.06
CA THR A 276 8.29 -14.00 -10.87
C THR A 276 7.95 -13.63 -9.43
N LEU A 277 8.93 -13.08 -8.70
CA LEU A 277 8.79 -12.53 -7.36
C LEU A 277 9.08 -11.02 -7.43
N THR A 278 8.04 -10.19 -7.35
CA THR A 278 8.19 -8.73 -7.46
C THR A 278 7.30 -7.95 -6.50
N GLY A 279 7.70 -6.72 -6.17
CA GLY A 279 6.95 -5.84 -5.26
C GLY A 279 6.78 -6.40 -3.84
N ASN A 280 7.46 -7.48 -3.46
CA ASN A 280 7.35 -8.05 -2.12
C ASN A 280 8.23 -7.26 -1.14
N ALA A 281 7.74 -7.04 0.07
CA ALA A 281 8.38 -6.17 1.05
C ALA A 281 8.67 -6.88 2.37
N ALA A 282 9.84 -6.63 2.95
CA ALA A 282 10.16 -7.05 4.31
C ALA A 282 10.77 -5.91 5.11
N SER A 283 10.36 -5.67 6.36
CA SER A 283 10.91 -4.51 7.11
C SER A 283 12.40 -4.66 7.46
N ARG A 284 12.97 -5.89 7.45
CA ARG A 284 14.41 -6.10 7.76
C ARG A 284 15.21 -6.59 6.56
N ILE A 285 14.99 -7.84 6.12
CA ILE A 285 15.81 -8.47 5.08
C ILE A 285 15.03 -9.43 4.19
N GLY A 286 15.43 -9.53 2.91
CA GLY A 286 14.83 -10.46 1.97
C GLY A 286 13.39 -10.12 1.63
N GLY A 287 13.14 -8.94 1.08
CA GLY A 287 11.83 -8.57 0.55
C GLY A 287 11.28 -9.64 -0.41
N GLY A 288 12.10 -10.15 -1.32
CA GLY A 288 11.76 -11.30 -2.16
C GLY A 288 11.89 -12.61 -1.38
N ILE A 289 13.12 -13.01 -1.07
CA ILE A 289 13.42 -14.31 -0.44
C ILE A 289 14.37 -14.15 0.74
N TYR A 290 13.98 -14.70 1.88
CA TYR A 290 14.86 -14.94 3.02
C TYR A 290 15.21 -16.43 3.14
N VAL A 291 16.51 -16.73 3.17
CA VAL A 291 17.03 -18.08 3.37
C VAL A 291 17.79 -18.14 4.68
N PHE A 292 17.48 -19.09 5.56
CA PHE A 292 18.24 -19.27 6.80
C PHE A 292 19.68 -19.74 6.50
N PRO A 293 20.70 -19.26 7.25
CA PRO A 293 22.09 -19.65 7.01
C PRO A 293 22.28 -21.18 7.00
N GLY A 294 23.00 -21.70 6.00
CA GLY A 294 23.28 -23.12 5.85
C GLY A 294 22.26 -23.91 5.01
N MET A 295 21.21 -23.24 4.52
CA MET A 295 20.36 -23.78 3.45
C MET A 295 20.92 -23.37 2.08
N TYR A 296 20.71 -24.23 1.09
CA TYR A 296 21.09 -24.01 -0.30
C TYR A 296 19.87 -24.23 -1.19
N GLY A 297 19.78 -23.48 -2.28
CA GLY A 297 18.73 -23.65 -3.26
C GLY A 297 19.08 -22.99 -4.58
N THR A 298 18.24 -23.26 -5.56
CA THR A 298 18.46 -22.85 -6.95
C THR A 298 17.35 -21.92 -7.41
N ILE A 299 17.74 -20.99 -8.27
CA ILE A 299 16.85 -20.09 -8.98
C ILE A 299 17.17 -20.25 -10.46
N THR A 300 16.21 -20.76 -11.22
CA THR A 300 16.36 -21.06 -12.65
C THR A 300 15.26 -20.36 -13.45
N ASN A 301 15.61 -19.73 -14.57
CA ASN A 301 14.64 -19.05 -15.44
C ASN A 301 13.68 -18.12 -14.69
N SER A 302 14.10 -17.48 -13.61
CA SER A 302 13.19 -16.74 -12.72
C SER A 302 13.59 -15.29 -12.55
N ILE A 303 12.59 -14.45 -12.27
CA ILE A 303 12.75 -13.03 -11.98
C ILE A 303 12.53 -12.80 -10.48
N ILE A 304 13.51 -12.23 -9.79
CA ILE A 304 13.36 -11.67 -8.45
C ILE A 304 13.81 -10.20 -8.52
N ALA A 305 12.86 -9.28 -8.68
CA ALA A 305 13.16 -7.87 -8.88
C ALA A 305 12.10 -6.93 -8.31
N GLY A 306 12.46 -5.70 -7.96
CA GLY A 306 11.50 -4.70 -7.44
C GLY A 306 11.01 -5.01 -6.03
N ASN A 307 11.65 -5.94 -5.31
CA ASN A 307 11.31 -6.20 -3.91
C ASN A 307 11.99 -5.17 -2.99
N THR A 308 11.46 -4.96 -1.79
CA THR A 308 11.94 -3.92 -0.86
C THR A 308 12.27 -4.50 0.52
N ALA A 309 13.36 -4.05 1.13
CA ALA A 309 13.70 -4.30 2.52
C ALA A 309 14.78 -3.34 3.01
N ALA A 310 14.96 -3.23 4.33
CA ALA A 310 16.01 -2.38 4.92
C ALA A 310 17.43 -2.80 4.49
N SER A 311 17.65 -4.11 4.25
CA SER A 311 18.89 -4.59 3.62
C SER A 311 18.64 -5.88 2.82
N THR A 312 19.44 -6.13 1.78
CA THR A 312 19.32 -7.34 0.93
C THR A 312 17.88 -7.61 0.45
N PRO A 313 17.26 -6.68 -0.29
CA PRO A 313 15.84 -6.72 -0.63
C PRO A 313 15.45 -7.89 -1.54
N GLN A 314 16.31 -8.32 -2.47
CA GLN A 314 15.92 -9.36 -3.42
C GLN A 314 16.04 -10.77 -2.81
N VAL A 315 17.25 -11.20 -2.48
CA VAL A 315 17.54 -12.54 -1.96
C VAL A 315 18.62 -12.50 -0.90
N VAL A 316 18.37 -13.12 0.25
CA VAL A 316 19.32 -13.25 1.36
C VAL A 316 20.09 -14.57 1.26
N ASN A 317 21.40 -14.53 1.58
CA ASN A 317 22.35 -15.65 1.55
C ASN A 317 22.63 -16.21 0.13
N SER A 318 23.69 -17.04 0.03
CA SER A 318 24.19 -17.55 -1.24
C SER A 318 23.23 -18.58 -1.86
N VAL A 319 22.78 -18.27 -3.07
CA VAL A 319 21.91 -19.12 -3.90
C VAL A 319 22.56 -19.34 -5.25
N THR A 320 22.32 -20.50 -5.88
CA THR A 320 22.76 -20.74 -7.25
C THR A 320 21.73 -20.14 -8.20
N LYS A 321 22.18 -19.30 -9.14
CA LYS A 321 21.32 -18.65 -10.14
C LYS A 321 21.73 -19.12 -11.53
N THR A 322 20.77 -19.62 -12.30
CA THR A 322 20.97 -20.09 -13.67
C THR A 322 19.92 -19.42 -14.56
N ASN A 323 20.33 -18.75 -15.63
CA ASN A 323 19.43 -18.07 -16.56
C ASN A 323 18.33 -17.24 -15.85
N SER A 324 18.70 -16.51 -14.79
CA SER A 324 17.76 -15.83 -13.91
C SER A 324 18.14 -14.38 -13.70
N ILE A 325 17.14 -13.52 -13.51
CA ILE A 325 17.32 -12.08 -13.32
C ILE A 325 17.02 -11.76 -11.85
N VAL A 326 18.04 -11.27 -11.14
CA VAL A 326 17.90 -10.80 -9.75
C VAL A 326 18.49 -9.41 -9.64
N GLN A 327 17.63 -8.40 -9.51
CA GLN A 327 18.02 -6.99 -9.56
C GLN A 327 17.07 -6.09 -8.75
N GLU A 328 17.47 -4.86 -8.47
CA GLU A 328 16.67 -3.98 -7.61
C GLU A 328 15.41 -3.45 -8.30
N SER A 329 15.51 -3.00 -9.55
CA SER A 329 14.42 -2.36 -10.27
C SER A 329 13.74 -3.30 -11.26
N VAL A 330 12.44 -3.10 -11.50
CA VAL A 330 11.69 -3.74 -12.59
C VAL A 330 11.61 -2.87 -13.86
N ALA A 331 12.14 -1.65 -13.81
CA ALA A 331 12.08 -0.73 -14.94
C ALA A 331 12.69 -1.34 -16.22
N GLY A 332 11.91 -1.34 -17.30
CA GLY A 332 12.29 -1.94 -18.58
C GLY A 332 12.33 -3.48 -18.60
N LEU A 333 12.05 -4.14 -17.47
CA LEU A 333 12.03 -5.60 -17.37
C LEU A 333 10.62 -6.16 -17.51
N LEU A 334 9.70 -5.69 -16.67
CA LEU A 334 8.32 -6.16 -16.62
C LEU A 334 7.38 -5.03 -16.19
N ASP A 335 6.12 -5.20 -16.52
CA ASP A 335 5.03 -4.36 -16.05
C ASP A 335 4.93 -4.43 -14.51
N PRO A 336 5.16 -3.32 -13.77
CA PRO A 336 5.11 -3.35 -12.30
C PRO A 336 3.71 -3.63 -11.75
N VAL A 337 2.66 -3.45 -12.57
CA VAL A 337 1.28 -3.70 -12.16
C VAL A 337 0.91 -5.13 -12.52
N LEU A 338 0.31 -5.85 -11.57
CA LEU A 338 -0.21 -7.18 -11.81
C LEU A 338 -1.57 -7.08 -12.52
N ARG A 339 -1.70 -7.62 -13.74
CA ARG A 339 -2.90 -7.46 -14.59
C ARG A 339 -3.43 -8.78 -15.12
N ASP A 340 -4.68 -8.74 -15.57
CA ASP A 340 -5.24 -9.81 -16.40
C ASP A 340 -4.70 -9.65 -17.82
N ASN A 341 -3.78 -10.53 -18.20
CA ASN A 341 -3.17 -10.58 -19.53
C ASN A 341 -3.76 -11.72 -20.38
N GLY A 342 -5.06 -11.99 -20.22
CA GLY A 342 -5.85 -12.88 -21.08
C GLY A 342 -5.95 -14.35 -20.60
N GLY A 343 -5.53 -14.65 -19.36
CA GLY A 343 -5.44 -16.00 -18.83
C GLY A 343 -6.23 -16.25 -17.56
N VAL A 344 -6.15 -17.48 -17.02
CA VAL A 344 -6.84 -17.86 -15.77
C VAL A 344 -6.20 -17.28 -14.50
N THR A 345 -4.96 -16.77 -14.59
CA THR A 345 -4.29 -16.06 -13.49
C THR A 345 -3.71 -14.74 -13.99
N LYS A 346 -3.73 -13.72 -13.14
CA LYS A 346 -3.05 -12.45 -13.41
C LYS A 346 -1.53 -12.64 -13.44
N THR A 347 -0.86 -11.88 -14.30
CA THR A 347 0.60 -11.95 -14.48
C THR A 347 1.22 -10.56 -14.62
N HIS A 348 2.53 -10.49 -14.44
CA HIS A 348 3.33 -9.33 -14.84
C HIS A 348 3.86 -9.58 -16.25
N ALA A 349 3.35 -8.85 -17.24
CA ALA A 349 3.81 -8.97 -18.62
C ALA A 349 5.26 -8.46 -18.76
N LEU A 350 6.03 -9.02 -19.69
CA LEU A 350 7.37 -8.52 -20.00
C LEU A 350 7.28 -7.27 -20.87
N LEU A 351 8.17 -6.29 -20.63
CA LEU A 351 8.18 -5.03 -21.40
C LEU A 351 8.97 -5.15 -22.71
N PRO A 352 8.71 -4.30 -23.73
CA PRO A 352 9.48 -4.32 -24.97
C PRO A 352 10.97 -4.15 -24.71
N GLY A 353 11.79 -5.01 -25.31
CA GLY A 353 13.24 -5.00 -25.12
C GLY A 353 13.71 -5.55 -23.76
N SER A 354 12.81 -6.14 -22.97
CA SER A 354 13.17 -6.80 -21.72
C SER A 354 14.22 -7.88 -21.93
N ALA A 355 15.24 -7.88 -21.06
CA ALA A 355 16.30 -8.90 -21.07
C ALA A 355 15.79 -10.31 -20.70
N ALA A 356 14.55 -10.42 -20.21
CA ALA A 356 13.93 -11.71 -19.91
C ALA A 356 13.44 -12.45 -21.18
N ILE A 357 13.16 -11.71 -22.26
CA ILE A 357 12.58 -12.28 -23.48
C ILE A 357 13.62 -13.13 -24.20
N ASN A 358 13.28 -14.39 -24.46
CA ASN A 358 14.13 -15.44 -25.01
C ASN A 358 15.46 -15.62 -24.25
N GLY A 359 15.50 -15.26 -22.96
CA GLY A 359 16.72 -15.27 -22.14
C GLY A 359 16.93 -16.56 -21.33
N GLY A 360 15.93 -17.44 -21.29
CA GLY A 360 15.93 -18.63 -20.45
C GLY A 360 16.66 -19.84 -21.04
N ASP A 361 16.57 -20.97 -20.34
CA ASP A 361 17.02 -22.28 -20.80
C ASP A 361 15.84 -23.25 -20.93
N ASN A 362 15.58 -23.73 -22.14
CA ASN A 362 14.49 -24.67 -22.44
C ASN A 362 14.60 -25.98 -21.63
N ASN A 363 15.83 -26.40 -21.27
CA ASN A 363 16.04 -27.64 -20.51
C ASN A 363 15.50 -27.57 -19.07
N ALA A 364 15.24 -26.37 -18.54
CA ALA A 364 14.67 -26.20 -17.21
C ALA A 364 13.22 -26.72 -17.11
N LEU A 365 12.56 -26.98 -18.24
CA LEU A 365 11.28 -27.68 -18.27
C LEU A 365 11.45 -29.19 -18.05
N ASP A 366 12.53 -29.79 -18.55
CA ASP A 366 12.74 -31.24 -18.49
C ASP A 366 13.22 -31.74 -17.11
N ASP A 367 13.78 -30.85 -16.29
CA ASP A 367 14.50 -31.17 -15.04
C ASP A 367 13.62 -31.15 -13.78
N THR A 368 12.30 -30.95 -13.88
CA THR A 368 11.43 -31.00 -12.70
C THR A 368 11.27 -32.43 -12.20
N ASN A 369 12.09 -32.75 -11.20
CA ASN A 369 12.01 -33.87 -10.26
C ASN A 369 11.06 -35.00 -10.71
N GLN A 370 11.55 -35.93 -11.52
CA GLN A 370 10.80 -37.09 -12.03
C GLN A 370 10.21 -38.03 -10.95
N LEU A 371 10.43 -37.71 -9.67
CA LEU A 371 9.97 -38.47 -8.51
C LEU A 371 8.52 -38.17 -8.10
N ILE A 372 7.89 -37.10 -8.60
CA ILE A 372 6.49 -36.78 -8.30
C ILE A 372 5.69 -36.59 -9.59
N ILE A 373 4.55 -37.28 -9.69
CA ILE A 373 3.68 -37.28 -10.89
C ILE A 373 3.12 -35.87 -11.11
N ASN A 374 3.76 -35.12 -11.99
CA ASN A 374 3.35 -33.78 -12.38
C ASN A 374 1.98 -33.83 -13.07
N ARG A 375 0.92 -33.28 -12.44
CA ARG A 375 -0.46 -33.32 -12.97
C ARG A 375 -0.81 -32.14 -13.88
N ARG A 376 0.05 -31.13 -14.01
CA ARG A 376 -0.08 -30.10 -15.04
C ARG A 376 1.02 -30.18 -16.07
N ALA A 377 0.62 -29.89 -17.31
CA ALA A 377 1.56 -29.71 -18.40
C ALA A 377 2.35 -28.42 -18.14
N ILE A 378 3.65 -28.57 -17.95
CA ILE A 378 4.64 -27.48 -17.95
C ILE A 378 4.81 -26.82 -19.33
N THR A 379 3.98 -27.22 -20.29
CA THR A 379 3.98 -26.72 -21.67
C THR A 379 3.32 -25.36 -21.79
N GLN A 380 2.64 -24.88 -20.74
CA GLN A 380 1.96 -23.59 -20.73
C GLN A 380 2.45 -22.73 -19.57
N ASP A 381 2.38 -21.41 -19.76
CA ASP A 381 2.59 -20.44 -18.69
C ASP A 381 1.34 -20.36 -17.78
N PRO A 382 1.36 -19.59 -16.68
CA PRO A 382 0.28 -19.51 -15.70
C PRO A 382 -1.07 -19.08 -16.29
N ARG A 383 -1.11 -18.42 -17.44
CA ARG A 383 -2.34 -18.01 -18.13
C ARG A 383 -3.14 -19.21 -18.65
N GLY A 384 -2.50 -20.35 -18.89
CA GLY A 384 -3.14 -21.61 -19.26
C GLY A 384 -3.24 -21.84 -20.76
N GLU A 385 -4.35 -22.44 -21.21
CA GLU A 385 -4.51 -22.88 -22.60
C GLU A 385 -4.38 -21.72 -23.59
N GLY A 386 -3.54 -21.89 -24.62
CA GLY A 386 -3.24 -20.87 -25.63
C GLY A 386 -2.00 -20.02 -25.32
N PHE A 387 -1.38 -20.19 -24.14
CA PHE A 387 -0.17 -19.51 -23.73
C PHE A 387 0.95 -20.52 -23.50
N GLU A 388 1.58 -20.96 -24.58
CA GLU A 388 2.64 -21.97 -24.53
C GLU A 388 3.85 -21.43 -23.77
N ARG A 389 4.59 -22.31 -23.09
CA ARG A 389 5.74 -21.96 -22.25
C ARG A 389 7.05 -21.83 -23.04
N ILE A 390 7.01 -22.17 -24.33
CA ILE A 390 8.06 -21.86 -25.28
C ILE A 390 7.34 -21.33 -26.52
N ALA A 391 7.41 -20.02 -26.72
CA ALA A 391 6.92 -19.36 -27.93
C ALA A 391 8.11 -18.77 -28.71
N GLY A 392 8.27 -19.18 -29.97
CA GLY A 392 9.47 -18.85 -30.74
C GLY A 392 10.58 -19.90 -30.57
N GLU A 393 11.78 -19.49 -30.16
CA GLU A 393 12.95 -20.38 -30.07
C GLU A 393 13.37 -20.73 -28.64
N THR A 394 13.27 -19.78 -27.70
CA THR A 394 13.76 -19.96 -26.32
C THR A 394 12.75 -19.42 -25.30
N ILE A 395 12.55 -20.17 -24.21
CA ILE A 395 11.73 -19.76 -23.06
C ILE A 395 12.17 -18.42 -22.49
N ASP A 396 11.20 -17.62 -22.06
CA ASP A 396 11.41 -16.38 -21.33
C ASP A 396 11.74 -16.64 -19.86
N ILE A 397 12.54 -15.75 -19.28
CA ILE A 397 12.82 -15.73 -17.84
C ILE A 397 11.60 -15.15 -17.09
N GLY A 398 11.17 -15.80 -16.02
CA GLY A 398 10.04 -15.37 -15.17
C GLY A 398 8.80 -16.21 -15.42
N ALA A 399 7.67 -15.84 -14.82
CA ALA A 399 6.43 -16.59 -14.92
C ALA A 399 5.66 -16.37 -16.24
N PHE A 400 5.95 -15.32 -17.00
CA PHE A 400 5.26 -14.96 -18.24
C PHE A 400 6.05 -15.43 -19.45
N GLU A 401 5.37 -15.85 -20.52
CA GLU A 401 5.98 -16.13 -21.84
C GLU A 401 5.34 -15.25 -22.92
N VAL A 402 6.09 -14.39 -23.58
CA VAL A 402 5.62 -13.59 -24.72
C VAL A 402 5.21 -14.51 -25.87
N GLN A 403 3.92 -14.53 -26.24
CA GLN A 403 3.43 -15.44 -27.29
C GLN A 403 3.69 -14.90 -28.70
N HIS A 404 3.59 -13.58 -28.85
CA HIS A 404 3.65 -12.89 -30.13
C HIS A 404 4.44 -11.61 -30.01
N THR A 405 4.69 -10.99 -31.16
CA THR A 405 5.14 -9.60 -31.17
C THR A 405 4.15 -8.75 -30.38
N PHE A 406 4.62 -7.82 -29.56
CA PHE A 406 3.74 -7.07 -28.67
C PHE A 406 3.91 -5.56 -28.85
N ALA A 407 2.93 -4.76 -28.45
CA ALA A 407 3.02 -3.30 -28.46
C ALA A 407 2.79 -2.77 -27.04
N GLN A 408 3.44 -1.67 -26.68
CA GLN A 408 3.26 -1.03 -25.39
C GLN A 408 2.36 0.21 -25.52
N VAL A 409 1.32 0.30 -24.69
CA VAL A 409 0.41 1.45 -24.61
C VAL A 409 0.64 2.20 -23.29
N GLU A 410 1.01 3.47 -23.35
CA GLU A 410 1.32 4.28 -22.17
C GLU A 410 0.42 5.51 -22.08
N LEU A 411 -0.06 5.81 -20.87
CA LEU A 411 -0.89 6.98 -20.59
C LEU A 411 -0.07 8.09 -19.92
N ARG A 412 -0.28 9.33 -20.33
CA ARG A 412 0.32 10.52 -19.70
C ARG A 412 -0.72 11.61 -19.47
N MET A 413 -0.79 12.13 -18.25
CA MET A 413 -1.67 13.25 -17.90
C MET A 413 -0.86 14.54 -17.87
N VAL A 414 -1.23 15.50 -18.73
CA VAL A 414 -0.49 16.76 -18.96
C VAL A 414 -1.44 17.96 -18.94
N ASP A 415 -0.93 19.13 -18.56
CA ASP A 415 -1.70 20.40 -18.58
C ASP A 415 -1.83 20.96 -20.00
N GLU A 416 -0.71 20.94 -20.74
CA GLU A 416 -0.61 21.36 -22.12
C GLU A 416 -0.27 20.20 -23.05
N LYS A 417 -0.75 20.30 -24.29
CA LYS A 417 -0.54 19.29 -25.33
C LYS A 417 0.95 19.08 -25.61
N THR A 418 1.43 17.84 -25.51
CA THR A 418 2.78 17.48 -25.92
C THR A 418 2.96 17.76 -27.41
N THR A 419 4.04 18.48 -27.73
CA THR A 419 4.45 18.73 -29.11
C THR A 419 5.14 17.50 -29.67
N THR A 420 4.67 16.96 -30.79
CA THR A 420 5.28 15.80 -31.47
C THR A 420 6.13 16.24 -32.67
N GLN A 421 7.00 15.34 -33.14
CA GLN A 421 7.57 15.46 -34.49
C GLN A 421 6.47 15.36 -35.56
N SER A 422 6.80 15.65 -36.83
CA SER A 422 5.82 15.63 -37.93
C SER A 422 5.27 14.24 -38.24
N ASN A 423 5.98 13.18 -37.84
CA ASN A 423 5.53 11.79 -37.90
C ASN A 423 4.72 11.37 -36.67
N GLY A 424 4.47 12.26 -35.70
CA GLY A 424 3.71 11.96 -34.48
C GLY A 424 4.52 11.34 -33.35
N GLU A 425 5.85 11.26 -33.48
CA GLU A 425 6.71 10.54 -32.53
C GLU A 425 7.46 11.44 -31.54
N GLN A 426 7.89 10.81 -30.45
CA GLN A 426 8.79 11.34 -29.44
C GLN A 426 9.76 10.27 -28.92
N THR A 427 10.99 10.70 -28.64
CA THR A 427 12.01 9.84 -28.03
C THR A 427 11.74 9.57 -26.56
N THR A 428 11.16 10.53 -25.85
CA THR A 428 10.85 10.46 -24.42
C THR A 428 9.42 10.91 -24.18
N LEU A 429 8.72 10.21 -23.30
CA LEU A 429 7.37 10.61 -22.90
C LEU A 429 7.41 11.85 -22.01
N PRO A 430 6.36 12.70 -22.04
CA PRO A 430 6.20 13.77 -21.07
C PRO A 430 6.06 13.20 -19.65
N ASP A 431 6.41 13.99 -18.65
CA ASP A 431 6.13 13.67 -17.25
C ASP A 431 4.64 13.80 -16.97
N ASN A 432 4.11 12.98 -16.06
CA ASN A 432 2.77 13.17 -15.55
C ASN A 432 2.70 14.39 -14.64
N LEU A 433 1.56 15.07 -14.61
CA LEU A 433 1.22 16.00 -13.54
C LEU A 433 1.29 15.29 -12.18
N THR A 434 1.83 15.95 -11.17
CA THR A 434 1.85 15.41 -9.80
C THR A 434 0.47 15.54 -9.15
N TRP A 435 -0.22 16.65 -9.39
CA TRP A 435 -1.58 16.92 -8.93
C TRP A 435 -2.28 17.90 -9.87
N ILE A 436 -3.61 17.99 -9.75
CA ILE A 436 -4.44 19.03 -10.37
C ILE A 436 -5.57 19.43 -9.42
N ASP A 437 -6.07 20.66 -9.52
CA ASP A 437 -7.28 21.05 -8.81
C ASP A 437 -8.53 20.64 -9.59
N GLU A 438 -9.63 20.42 -8.87
CA GLU A 438 -10.91 19.98 -9.43
C GLU A 438 -11.54 20.96 -10.45
N TRP A 439 -11.08 22.21 -10.59
CA TRP A 439 -11.64 23.15 -11.57
C TRP A 439 -10.83 23.22 -12.87
N SER A 440 -9.60 22.69 -12.85
CA SER A 440 -8.69 22.72 -13.98
C SER A 440 -8.92 21.55 -14.94
N GLY A 441 -8.98 21.83 -16.23
CA GLY A 441 -9.02 20.80 -17.27
C GLY A 441 -7.63 20.36 -17.71
N TYR A 442 -7.49 19.12 -18.14
CA TYR A 442 -6.21 18.49 -18.51
C TYR A 442 -6.33 17.65 -19.79
N TRP A 443 -5.20 17.15 -20.28
CA TRP A 443 -5.15 16.21 -21.40
C TRP A 443 -4.64 14.85 -20.93
N LEU A 444 -5.35 13.79 -21.32
CA LEU A 444 -4.84 12.44 -21.24
C LEU A 444 -4.29 12.05 -22.61
N GLU A 445 -2.98 11.81 -22.70
CA GLU A 445 -2.30 11.37 -23.91
C GLU A 445 -2.04 9.87 -23.90
N ILE A 446 -2.35 9.21 -25.00
CA ILE A 446 -2.17 7.77 -25.22
C ILE A 446 -1.06 7.57 -26.23
N TRP A 447 0.00 6.91 -25.80
CA TRP A 447 1.20 6.66 -26.59
C TRP A 447 1.36 5.18 -26.88
N ILE A 448 1.87 4.83 -28.06
CA ILE A 448 2.14 3.46 -28.48
C ILE A 448 3.61 3.34 -28.88
N SER A 449 4.24 2.22 -28.53
CA SER A 449 5.56 1.85 -29.06
C SER A 449 5.65 0.36 -29.33
N THR A 450 6.55 -0.02 -30.22
CA THR A 450 6.80 -1.42 -30.57
C THR A 450 8.22 -1.84 -30.15
N PRO A 451 8.49 -3.14 -29.95
CA PRO A 451 9.83 -3.62 -29.70
C PRO A 451 10.74 -3.35 -30.89
N ALA A 452 11.91 -2.78 -30.60
CA ALA A 452 12.97 -2.49 -31.58
C ALA A 452 13.44 -3.71 -32.39
N ALA A 453 13.10 -4.93 -31.99
CA ALA A 453 13.45 -6.16 -32.71
C ALA A 453 12.60 -6.40 -33.96
N THR A 454 11.51 -5.66 -34.13
CA THR A 454 10.53 -5.91 -35.19
C THR A 454 10.79 -5.07 -36.44
N ASP A 455 11.34 -3.86 -36.29
CA ASP A 455 11.41 -2.83 -37.33
C ASP A 455 10.03 -2.59 -38.03
N LEU A 456 8.91 -2.85 -37.33
CA LEU A 456 7.55 -2.71 -37.85
C LEU A 456 6.79 -1.59 -37.16
N GLY A 457 6.28 -0.63 -37.94
CA GLY A 457 5.40 0.42 -37.42
C GLY A 457 3.99 -0.05 -37.11
N VAL A 458 3.27 0.75 -36.34
CA VAL A 458 1.85 0.57 -36.00
C VAL A 458 0.98 0.95 -37.19
N LEU A 459 0.21 -0.02 -37.68
CA LEU A 459 -0.77 0.16 -38.76
C LEU A 459 -2.10 0.71 -38.22
N SER A 460 -2.59 0.17 -37.11
CA SER A 460 -3.84 0.61 -36.49
C SER A 460 -3.83 0.35 -34.99
N ALA A 461 -4.62 1.12 -34.27
CA ALA A 461 -4.90 0.86 -32.86
C ALA A 461 -6.39 1.10 -32.58
N ALA A 462 -6.97 0.25 -31.73
CA ALA A 462 -8.33 0.35 -31.24
C ALA A 462 -8.37 0.03 -29.74
N MET A 463 -9.18 0.74 -28.97
CA MET A 463 -9.38 0.50 -27.54
C MET A 463 -10.65 1.15 -27.01
N ASN A 464 -11.06 0.78 -25.80
CA ASN A 464 -11.99 1.54 -24.97
C ASN A 464 -11.24 2.13 -23.76
N LEU A 465 -11.72 3.26 -23.25
CA LEU A 465 -11.16 3.90 -22.06
C LEU A 465 -12.26 4.21 -21.06
N SER A 466 -12.12 3.71 -19.83
CA SER A 466 -12.96 4.04 -18.69
C SER A 466 -12.31 5.15 -17.82
N TYR A 467 -13.11 6.01 -17.21
CA TYR A 467 -12.67 7.07 -16.29
C TYR A 467 -13.73 7.40 -15.22
N ASN A 468 -13.31 8.05 -14.13
CA ASN A 468 -14.20 8.47 -13.04
C ASN A 468 -14.95 9.77 -13.39
N THR A 469 -16.26 9.65 -13.61
CA THR A 469 -17.13 10.77 -14.00
C THR A 469 -17.50 11.69 -12.84
N ALA A 470 -17.25 11.28 -11.59
CA ALA A 470 -17.51 12.14 -10.45
C ALA A 470 -16.56 13.35 -10.40
N ILE A 471 -15.40 13.26 -11.04
CA ILE A 471 -14.35 14.29 -10.91
C ILE A 471 -14.04 15.05 -12.20
N ALA A 472 -14.36 14.49 -13.37
CA ALA A 472 -14.11 15.14 -14.65
C ALA A 472 -14.94 14.54 -15.79
N THR A 473 -15.29 15.39 -16.75
CA THR A 473 -16.00 15.06 -17.98
C THR A 473 -15.05 15.03 -19.17
N ALA A 474 -15.09 13.98 -19.99
CA ALA A 474 -14.38 13.98 -21.28
C ALA A 474 -15.14 14.82 -22.32
N VAL A 475 -14.47 15.74 -23.01
CA VAL A 475 -15.14 16.70 -23.94
C VAL A 475 -14.71 16.57 -25.39
N SER A 476 -13.50 16.07 -25.68
CA SER A 476 -13.04 15.88 -27.07
C SER A 476 -11.92 14.86 -27.21
N ILE A 477 -11.79 14.29 -28.41
CA ILE A 477 -10.74 13.36 -28.82
C ILE A 477 -9.95 13.99 -29.97
N GLU A 478 -8.63 13.98 -29.88
CA GLU A 478 -7.70 14.42 -30.93
C GLU A 478 -6.68 13.31 -31.22
N TYR A 479 -6.61 12.83 -32.46
CA TYR A 479 -5.64 11.80 -32.85
C TYR A 479 -4.26 12.37 -33.13
N GLY A 480 -3.22 11.59 -32.86
CA GLY A 480 -1.85 11.94 -33.18
C GLY A 480 -1.60 12.00 -34.69
N ALA A 481 -0.57 12.73 -35.10
CA ALA A 481 -0.30 13.04 -36.50
C ALA A 481 -0.09 11.79 -37.39
N ALA A 482 0.38 10.68 -36.80
CA ALA A 482 0.56 9.41 -37.50
C ALA A 482 -0.77 8.72 -37.85
N PHE A 483 -1.83 8.95 -37.07
CA PHE A 483 -3.10 8.22 -37.11
C PHE A 483 -4.18 9.07 -37.78
N ASN A 484 -4.07 9.22 -39.10
CA ASN A 484 -4.85 10.16 -39.90
C ASN A 484 -5.93 9.51 -40.78
N LEU A 485 -6.16 8.21 -40.64
CA LEU A 485 -7.16 7.44 -41.40
C LEU A 485 -8.17 6.78 -40.44
N ASN A 486 -9.40 6.58 -40.92
CA ASN A 486 -10.46 5.78 -40.29
C ASN A 486 -10.67 6.02 -38.78
N GLN A 487 -10.61 7.29 -38.35
CA GLN A 487 -10.77 7.70 -36.96
C GLN A 487 -12.20 7.48 -36.46
N THR A 488 -12.36 6.79 -35.32
CA THR A 488 -13.65 6.58 -34.64
C THR A 488 -13.50 6.67 -33.13
N GLY A 489 -14.51 7.17 -32.44
CA GLY A 489 -14.55 7.16 -30.97
C GLY A 489 -15.78 7.90 -30.48
N THR A 490 -16.45 7.37 -29.47
CA THR A 490 -17.64 7.98 -28.89
C THR A 490 -17.45 8.18 -27.40
N ILE A 491 -17.60 9.41 -26.92
CA ILE A 491 -17.58 9.71 -25.49
C ILE A 491 -18.97 9.46 -24.92
N ASN A 492 -19.08 8.58 -23.93
CA ASN A 492 -20.27 8.36 -23.12
C ASN A 492 -19.97 8.71 -21.66
N ASP A 493 -20.16 9.98 -21.35
CA ASP A 493 -19.87 10.52 -20.03
C ASP A 493 -20.83 10.04 -18.93
N LEU A 494 -22.06 9.64 -19.29
CA LEU A 494 -22.99 9.07 -18.31
C LEU A 494 -22.47 7.75 -17.70
N THR A 495 -21.67 7.01 -18.46
CA THR A 495 -21.10 5.73 -18.05
C THR A 495 -19.60 5.79 -17.80
N GLY A 496 -18.96 6.95 -18.00
CA GLY A 496 -17.51 7.11 -17.88
C GLY A 496 -16.73 6.28 -18.89
N LEU A 497 -17.25 6.12 -20.12
CA LEU A 497 -16.68 5.22 -21.13
C LEU A 497 -16.47 5.95 -22.45
N ILE A 498 -15.27 5.83 -23.02
CA ILE A 498 -14.98 6.18 -24.41
C ILE A 498 -14.95 4.88 -25.20
N GLU A 499 -15.94 4.71 -26.07
CA GLU A 499 -16.16 3.47 -26.83
C GLU A 499 -15.60 3.56 -28.25
N GLY A 500 -14.94 2.50 -28.69
CA GLY A 500 -14.47 2.32 -30.05
C GLY A 500 -13.46 3.38 -30.48
N LEU A 501 -12.57 3.80 -29.57
CA LEU A 501 -11.47 4.72 -29.87
C LEU A 501 -10.49 4.02 -30.80
N SER A 502 -10.58 4.28 -32.10
CA SER A 502 -9.75 3.64 -33.13
C SER A 502 -9.25 4.61 -34.18
N ALA A 503 -8.09 4.31 -34.77
CA ALA A 503 -7.57 4.99 -35.95
C ALA A 503 -6.50 4.14 -36.67
N GLU A 504 -6.27 4.46 -37.94
CA GLU A 504 -5.27 3.84 -38.80
C GLU A 504 -4.18 4.85 -39.19
N SER A 505 -2.96 4.32 -39.38
CA SER A 505 -1.83 5.08 -39.90
C SER A 505 -1.70 4.94 -41.42
N SER A 506 -1.41 6.05 -42.08
CA SER A 506 -0.94 6.04 -43.48
C SER A 506 0.56 5.75 -43.61
N ARG A 507 1.27 5.61 -42.48
CA ARG A 507 2.70 5.33 -42.41
C ARG A 507 2.95 3.83 -42.19
N THR A 508 4.17 3.40 -42.47
CA THR A 508 4.61 2.01 -42.22
C THR A 508 5.67 1.90 -41.13
N ASP A 509 6.16 3.03 -40.63
CA ASP A 509 7.26 3.16 -39.68
C ASP A 509 6.83 3.81 -38.35
N ALA A 510 5.54 4.12 -38.19
CA ALA A 510 5.07 4.84 -37.01
C ALA A 510 5.31 4.04 -35.71
N GLY A 511 6.18 4.53 -34.83
CA GLY A 511 6.47 3.92 -33.54
C GLY A 511 7.30 2.63 -33.60
N ASP A 512 8.05 2.40 -34.68
CA ASP A 512 8.99 1.28 -34.82
C ASP A 512 10.29 1.47 -34.01
N ASP A 513 10.72 2.71 -33.84
CA ASP A 513 11.95 3.10 -33.11
C ASP A 513 11.69 3.98 -31.87
N GLN A 514 10.50 4.59 -31.78
CA GLN A 514 10.13 5.63 -30.80
C GLN A 514 8.68 5.47 -30.32
N ARG A 515 8.25 6.32 -29.37
CA ARG A 515 6.85 6.38 -28.97
C ARG A 515 6.07 7.24 -29.96
N VAL A 516 4.99 6.71 -30.52
CA VAL A 516 4.05 7.45 -31.37
C VAL A 516 2.79 7.83 -30.59
N LEU A 517 2.35 9.08 -30.70
CA LEU A 517 1.10 9.53 -30.11
C LEU A 517 -0.08 8.90 -30.88
N PHE A 518 -0.92 8.12 -30.21
CA PHE A 518 -2.13 7.56 -30.79
C PHE A 518 -3.28 8.56 -30.77
N ALA A 519 -3.66 9.01 -29.57
CA ALA A 519 -4.72 9.96 -29.36
C ALA A 519 -4.51 10.73 -28.05
N ARG A 520 -5.18 11.85 -27.90
CA ARG A 520 -5.31 12.58 -26.65
C ARG A 520 -6.77 12.97 -26.41
N ILE A 521 -7.20 12.87 -25.16
CA ILE A 521 -8.55 13.20 -24.72
C ILE A 521 -8.49 14.44 -23.84
N ARG A 522 -9.34 15.44 -24.12
CA ARG A 522 -9.53 16.60 -23.26
C ARG A 522 -10.54 16.26 -22.18
N PHE A 523 -10.13 16.47 -20.93
CA PHE A 523 -11.01 16.43 -19.76
C PHE A 523 -11.21 17.84 -19.23
N GLU A 524 -12.45 18.15 -18.85
CA GLU A 524 -12.84 19.41 -18.22
C GLU A 524 -13.75 19.11 -17.03
N SER A 525 -13.72 19.98 -16.04
CA SER A 525 -14.61 19.90 -14.90
C SER A 525 -15.88 20.68 -15.19
N THR A 526 -17.03 20.02 -15.07
CA THR A 526 -18.36 20.58 -15.31
C THR A 526 -19.14 20.73 -14.00
N ASP A 527 -20.33 21.33 -14.06
CA ASP A 527 -21.19 21.55 -12.88
C ASP A 527 -21.70 20.24 -12.22
N SER A 528 -21.54 19.08 -12.88
CA SER A 528 -21.88 17.77 -12.30
C SER A 528 -20.70 17.06 -11.64
N ASP A 529 -19.50 17.61 -11.81
CA ASP A 529 -18.25 17.02 -11.37
C ASP A 529 -17.80 17.79 -10.13
N GLY A 530 -17.15 17.15 -9.17
CA GLY A 530 -16.68 17.84 -7.98
C GLY A 530 -16.04 16.93 -6.95
N ILE A 531 -15.26 17.54 -6.07
CA ILE A 531 -14.67 16.86 -4.91
C ILE A 531 -15.00 17.68 -3.68
N ASP A 532 -15.86 17.13 -2.84
CA ASP A 532 -16.28 17.80 -1.61
C ASP A 532 -15.11 17.98 -0.63
N LEU A 533 -15.10 19.11 0.09
CA LEU A 533 -14.23 19.31 1.25
C LEU A 533 -14.77 18.50 2.45
N ASP A 534 -13.95 17.62 3.05
CA ASP A 534 -14.33 16.94 4.30
C ASP A 534 -14.15 17.88 5.49
N LEU A 535 -15.12 18.80 5.63
CA LEU A 535 -15.17 19.79 6.70
C LEU A 535 -15.23 19.15 8.10
N THR A 536 -15.87 17.98 8.23
CA THR A 536 -16.02 17.28 9.52
C THR A 536 -14.75 16.54 9.93
N GLY A 537 -14.12 15.85 8.98
CA GLY A 537 -12.85 15.16 9.19
C GLY A 537 -11.64 16.09 9.21
N GLN A 538 -11.82 17.35 8.77
CA GLN A 538 -10.75 18.34 8.57
C GLN A 538 -9.68 17.83 7.61
N LEU A 539 -10.10 17.09 6.58
CA LEU A 539 -9.24 16.36 5.67
C LEU A 539 -9.45 16.85 4.24
N MET A 540 -8.35 16.98 3.49
CA MET A 540 -8.41 17.06 2.04
C MET A 540 -8.19 15.66 1.47
N ILE A 541 -9.26 15.00 1.02
CA ILE A 541 -9.19 13.64 0.49
C ILE A 541 -9.04 13.72 -1.05
N PRO A 542 -7.83 13.53 -1.60
CA PRO A 542 -7.66 13.53 -3.05
C PRO A 542 -8.41 12.37 -3.71
N GLN A 543 -8.88 12.61 -4.94
CA GLN A 543 -9.51 11.59 -5.77
C GLN A 543 -8.63 11.23 -6.97
N SER A 544 -8.71 9.98 -7.44
CA SER A 544 -8.04 9.52 -8.65
C SER A 544 -9.00 9.57 -9.86
N PRO A 545 -8.53 9.99 -11.05
CA PRO A 545 -9.29 9.87 -12.30
C PRO A 545 -9.59 8.44 -12.77
N GLU A 546 -8.89 7.43 -12.23
CA GLU A 546 -9.13 6.00 -12.49
C GLU A 546 -9.17 5.60 -13.98
N PHE A 547 -8.16 6.01 -14.76
CA PHE A 547 -8.08 5.61 -16.17
C PHE A 547 -7.81 4.11 -16.33
N THR A 548 -8.70 3.43 -17.05
CA THR A 548 -8.51 2.02 -17.40
C THR A 548 -8.74 1.79 -18.89
N VAL A 549 -7.74 1.22 -19.57
CA VAL A 549 -7.83 0.86 -20.99
C VAL A 549 -8.28 -0.59 -21.12
N HIS A 550 -9.28 -0.83 -21.96
CA HIS A 550 -9.86 -2.15 -22.20
C HIS A 550 -9.96 -2.45 -23.69
N GLN A 551 -10.07 -3.74 -24.04
CA GLN A 551 -10.25 -4.18 -25.44
C GLN A 551 -9.23 -3.57 -26.39
N THR A 552 -7.99 -3.47 -25.94
CA THR A 552 -6.91 -2.95 -26.76
C THR A 552 -6.60 -3.92 -27.88
N GLU A 553 -6.53 -3.42 -29.11
CA GLU A 553 -6.05 -4.12 -30.28
C GLU A 553 -5.07 -3.21 -31.01
N VAL A 554 -3.82 -3.64 -31.11
CA VAL A 554 -2.82 -2.97 -31.95
C VAL A 554 -2.43 -3.91 -33.09
N GLN A 555 -2.41 -3.37 -34.32
CA GLN A 555 -1.95 -4.10 -35.49
C GLN A 555 -0.70 -3.42 -36.02
N LEU A 556 0.33 -4.21 -36.32
CA LEU A 556 1.53 -3.76 -37.00
C LEU A 556 1.36 -3.88 -38.52
N VAL A 557 2.24 -3.22 -39.26
CA VAL A 557 2.31 -3.33 -40.73
C VAL A 557 2.37 -4.80 -41.16
N GLY A 558 1.57 -5.13 -42.18
CA GLY A 558 1.38 -6.52 -42.62
C GLY A 558 0.21 -7.23 -41.94
N SER A 559 -0.60 -6.51 -41.13
CA SER A 559 -1.74 -7.03 -40.38
C SER A 559 -1.34 -8.10 -39.38
N ILE A 560 -0.21 -7.86 -38.71
CA ILE A 560 0.29 -8.70 -37.62
C ILE A 560 -0.35 -8.18 -36.34
N ALA A 561 -1.20 -9.00 -35.72
CA ALA A 561 -1.77 -8.70 -34.41
C ALA A 561 -0.69 -8.78 -33.33
N THR A 562 -0.83 -7.96 -32.29
CA THR A 562 0.11 -7.93 -31.17
C THR A 562 -0.50 -8.45 -29.87
N GLU A 563 0.35 -8.86 -28.92
CA GLU A 563 -0.04 -8.77 -27.50
C GLU A 563 0.13 -7.32 -27.03
N GLU A 564 -0.69 -6.83 -26.10
CA GLU A 564 -0.62 -5.45 -25.62
C GLU A 564 -0.15 -5.38 -24.16
N VAL A 565 0.87 -4.55 -23.91
CA VAL A 565 1.36 -4.28 -22.56
C VAL A 565 1.04 -2.84 -22.19
N GLN A 566 0.29 -2.65 -21.12
CA GLN A 566 -0.05 -1.31 -20.65
C GLN A 566 1.04 -0.77 -19.72
N GLY A 567 1.41 0.50 -19.90
CA GLY A 567 2.22 1.23 -18.94
C GLY A 567 1.48 1.44 -17.61
N PRO A 568 2.16 1.98 -16.59
CA PRO A 568 1.48 2.40 -15.37
C PRO A 568 0.43 3.47 -15.68
N ALA A 569 -0.70 3.42 -14.96
CA ALA A 569 -1.67 4.50 -15.01
C ALA A 569 -1.04 5.79 -14.43
N PRO A 570 -1.48 6.99 -14.86
CA PRO A 570 -1.03 8.24 -14.25
C PRO A 570 -1.36 8.26 -12.74
N GLU A 571 -0.39 8.58 -11.90
CA GLU A 571 -0.57 8.71 -10.44
C GLU A 571 -1.10 10.10 -10.03
N THR A 572 -1.48 10.93 -11.01
CA THR A 572 -1.99 12.28 -10.79
C THR A 572 -3.26 12.25 -9.95
N LEU A 573 -3.27 13.01 -8.85
CA LEU A 573 -4.41 13.15 -7.95
C LEU A 573 -5.14 14.48 -8.20
N VAL A 574 -6.46 14.47 -8.02
CA VAL A 574 -7.33 15.64 -8.13
C VAL A 574 -7.71 16.09 -6.71
N PHE A 575 -7.54 17.38 -6.42
CA PHE A 575 -7.82 17.98 -5.11
C PHE A 575 -8.98 18.97 -5.19
N ALA A 576 -9.82 18.96 -4.15
CA ALA A 576 -10.85 19.96 -3.91
C ALA A 576 -10.26 21.38 -3.83
N ASN A 577 -11.03 22.40 -4.18
CA ASN A 577 -10.59 23.78 -4.08
C ASN A 577 -10.85 24.36 -2.67
N PRO A 578 -9.84 24.52 -1.79
CA PRO A 578 -10.05 25.03 -0.43
C PRO A 578 -10.53 26.48 -0.34
N TYR A 579 -10.44 27.26 -1.42
CA TYR A 579 -10.92 28.64 -1.42
C TYR A 579 -12.45 28.74 -1.55
N ASP A 580 -13.12 27.66 -1.95
CA ASP A 580 -14.58 27.53 -2.01
C ASP A 580 -15.08 26.79 -0.77
N LEU A 581 -15.08 27.51 0.37
CA LEU A 581 -15.36 26.94 1.69
C LEU A 581 -16.77 26.35 1.81
N ASN A 582 -17.71 26.85 1.01
CA ASN A 582 -19.09 26.35 0.98
C ASN A 582 -19.39 25.47 -0.23
N ASP A 583 -18.38 25.13 -1.03
CA ASP A 583 -18.47 24.18 -2.15
C ASP A 583 -19.63 24.52 -3.12
N ASP A 584 -19.76 25.79 -3.52
CA ASP A 584 -20.81 26.26 -4.47
C ASP A 584 -20.28 26.63 -5.88
N ASP A 585 -19.11 26.07 -6.20
CA ASP A 585 -18.28 26.22 -7.40
C ASP A 585 -17.83 27.66 -7.69
N LYS A 586 -17.78 28.51 -6.65
CA LYS A 586 -17.56 29.96 -6.76
C LYS A 586 -16.89 30.55 -5.52
N ILE A 587 -15.70 31.13 -5.69
CA ILE A 587 -15.05 31.91 -4.64
C ILE A 587 -15.69 33.30 -4.59
N ASN A 588 -16.55 33.55 -3.61
CA ASN A 588 -17.36 34.75 -3.54
C ASN A 588 -17.55 35.28 -2.11
N TYR A 589 -18.54 36.15 -1.91
CA TYR A 589 -18.79 36.79 -0.62
C TYR A 589 -19.27 35.80 0.44
N ARG A 590 -19.81 34.63 0.06
CA ARG A 590 -20.21 33.56 0.98
C ARG A 590 -18.99 32.93 1.63
N ASP A 591 -17.97 32.58 0.85
CA ASP A 591 -16.68 32.09 1.35
C ASP A 591 -16.02 33.13 2.24
N LEU A 592 -16.04 34.40 1.82
CA LEU A 592 -15.52 35.49 2.65
C LEU A 592 -16.25 35.61 3.99
N ILE A 593 -17.57 35.39 4.05
CA ILE A 593 -18.33 35.40 5.31
C ILE A 593 -17.92 34.22 6.20
N LEU A 594 -17.77 33.02 5.62
CA LEU A 594 -17.31 31.84 6.35
C LEU A 594 -15.89 32.05 6.89
N PHE A 595 -14.98 32.54 6.06
CA PHE A 595 -13.62 32.91 6.46
C PHE A 595 -13.62 33.94 7.59
N VAL A 596 -14.41 35.02 7.48
CA VAL A 596 -14.51 36.05 8.52
C VAL A 596 -15.03 35.50 9.85
N SER A 597 -15.86 34.44 9.83
CA SER A 597 -16.38 33.81 11.06
C SER A 597 -15.30 33.12 11.90
N VAL A 598 -14.17 32.77 11.27
CA VAL A 598 -13.00 32.13 11.89
C VAL A 598 -11.75 33.01 11.80
N TYR A 599 -11.88 34.27 11.43
CA TYR A 599 -10.73 35.18 11.35
C TYR A 599 -10.14 35.47 12.73
N ASN A 600 -8.81 35.53 12.79
CA ASN A 600 -8.01 35.66 14.00
C ASN A 600 -8.26 34.50 14.98
N SER A 601 -8.35 33.28 14.45
CA SER A 601 -8.49 32.06 15.24
C SER A 601 -7.40 31.05 14.91
N ASP A 602 -7.09 30.23 15.91
CA ASP A 602 -6.27 29.02 15.75
C ASP A 602 -7.20 27.84 15.45
N PRO A 603 -7.08 27.18 14.27
CA PRO A 603 -7.91 26.04 13.90
C PRO A 603 -7.88 24.86 14.89
N ARG A 604 -6.85 24.78 15.74
CA ARG A 604 -6.71 23.71 16.76
C ARG A 604 -7.54 23.99 18.01
N GLU A 605 -7.88 25.25 18.25
CA GLU A 605 -8.53 25.72 19.48
C GLU A 605 -10.02 26.09 19.26
N VAL A 606 -10.43 26.28 18.00
CA VAL A 606 -11.79 26.67 17.66
C VAL A 606 -12.59 25.49 17.11
N SER A 607 -13.75 25.25 17.72
CA SER A 607 -14.75 24.31 17.22
C SER A 607 -15.50 24.92 16.03
N SER A 608 -14.86 24.94 14.86
CA SER A 608 -15.47 25.34 13.58
C SER A 608 -15.01 24.42 12.46
N ASP A 609 -15.97 23.92 11.68
CA ASP A 609 -15.72 23.05 10.54
C ASP A 609 -14.90 23.76 9.43
N TYR A 610 -14.89 25.09 9.42
CA TYR A 610 -14.21 25.91 8.41
C TYR A 610 -12.83 26.41 8.83
N ALA A 611 -12.49 26.41 10.13
CA ALA A 611 -11.25 27.04 10.60
C ALA A 611 -10.01 26.38 9.97
N TRP A 612 -10.03 25.06 9.84
CA TRP A 612 -8.93 24.30 9.24
C TRP A 612 -8.73 24.63 7.75
N PHE A 613 -9.81 24.74 6.97
CA PHE A 613 -9.74 25.09 5.54
C PHE A 613 -9.51 26.59 5.31
N ALA A 614 -9.86 27.45 6.26
CA ALA A 614 -9.60 28.88 6.18
C ALA A 614 -8.14 29.25 6.48
N ASP A 615 -7.37 28.37 7.11
CA ASP A 615 -5.92 28.50 7.32
C ASP A 615 -5.18 28.07 6.05
N LEU A 616 -5.20 28.94 5.04
CA LEU A 616 -4.85 28.59 3.66
C LEU A 616 -3.35 28.32 3.48
N ASP A 617 -2.50 28.91 4.32
CA ASP A 617 -1.07 28.62 4.39
C ASP A 617 -0.68 27.59 5.46
N GLN A 618 -1.68 27.04 6.19
CA GLN A 618 -1.55 25.99 7.22
C GLN A 618 -0.55 26.38 8.33
N ASN A 619 -0.54 27.65 8.74
CA ASN A 619 0.34 28.16 9.79
C ASN A 619 -0.29 28.13 11.21
N HIS A 620 -1.48 27.53 11.33
CA HIS A 620 -2.33 27.47 12.52
C HIS A 620 -2.91 28.82 12.98
N ASN A 621 -3.03 29.78 12.09
CA ASN A 621 -3.62 31.08 12.41
C ASN A 621 -4.31 31.69 11.20
N VAL A 622 -5.64 31.64 11.19
CA VAL A 622 -6.46 32.27 10.15
C VAL A 622 -6.34 33.79 10.26
N ASN A 623 -5.54 34.42 9.40
CA ASN A 623 -5.20 35.84 9.54
C ASN A 623 -5.22 36.60 8.21
N TYR A 624 -4.65 37.80 8.20
CA TYR A 624 -4.66 38.67 7.01
C TYR A 624 -3.93 38.06 5.80
N ARG A 625 -3.00 37.12 6.00
CA ARG A 625 -2.30 36.41 4.91
C ARG A 625 -3.27 35.48 4.18
N ASP A 626 -4.06 34.71 4.91
CA ASP A 626 -5.10 33.85 4.34
C ASP A 626 -6.19 34.67 3.67
N LEU A 627 -6.55 35.81 4.27
CA LEU A 627 -7.48 36.75 3.65
C LEU A 627 -6.96 37.27 2.31
N ILE A 628 -5.67 37.62 2.22
CA ILE A 628 -5.05 38.06 0.97
C ILE A 628 -5.10 36.94 -0.07
N SER A 629 -4.82 35.70 0.32
CA SER A 629 -4.89 34.52 -0.55
C SER A 629 -6.31 34.27 -1.06
N LEU A 630 -7.33 34.34 -0.18
CA LEU A 630 -8.74 34.21 -0.55
C LEU A 630 -9.17 35.33 -1.50
N VAL A 631 -8.85 36.59 -1.15
CA VAL A 631 -9.20 37.76 -1.97
C VAL A 631 -8.49 37.74 -3.32
N GLY A 632 -7.26 37.22 -3.39
CA GLY A 632 -6.52 37.03 -4.64
C GLY A 632 -7.20 36.06 -5.62
N ASN A 633 -8.07 35.19 -5.10
CA ASN A 633 -8.88 34.26 -5.89
C ASN A 633 -10.36 34.65 -5.99
N TYR A 634 -10.77 35.77 -5.39
CA TYR A 634 -12.16 36.21 -5.37
C TYR A 634 -12.73 36.46 -6.76
N GLY A 635 -13.94 35.94 -7.01
CA GLY A 635 -14.65 36.04 -8.28
C GLY A 635 -14.29 34.96 -9.29
N LYS A 636 -13.36 34.05 -8.97
CA LYS A 636 -13.10 32.84 -9.76
C LYS A 636 -14.20 31.81 -9.51
N SER A 637 -14.49 31.02 -10.54
CA SER A 637 -15.52 29.99 -10.50
C SER A 637 -15.21 28.90 -11.50
N LYS A 638 -15.64 27.67 -11.20
CA LYS A 638 -15.53 26.49 -12.07
C LYS A 638 -16.12 26.70 -13.45
N ALA A 639 -17.33 27.27 -13.52
CA ALA A 639 -18.04 27.55 -14.77
C ALA A 639 -17.30 28.48 -15.75
N ASN A 640 -16.37 29.31 -15.25
CA ASN A 640 -15.55 30.20 -16.08
C ASN A 640 -14.14 29.65 -16.33
N GLN A 641 -13.84 28.43 -15.88
CA GLN A 641 -12.53 27.76 -15.96
C GLN A 641 -11.38 28.68 -15.56
N SER A 642 -11.59 29.42 -14.45
CA SER A 642 -10.63 30.42 -14.00
C SER A 642 -9.49 29.75 -13.23
N THR A 643 -8.25 29.92 -13.69
CA THR A 643 -7.05 29.40 -13.00
C THR A 643 -7.01 29.90 -11.56
N VAL A 644 -7.05 29.00 -10.59
CA VAL A 644 -6.92 29.29 -9.15
C VAL A 644 -5.43 29.40 -8.80
N ASN A 645 -5.08 30.37 -7.97
CA ASN A 645 -3.71 30.62 -7.54
C ASN A 645 -3.53 30.01 -6.15
N TYR A 646 -2.83 28.88 -6.06
CA TYR A 646 -2.54 28.18 -4.81
C TYR A 646 -1.22 28.65 -4.17
N PRO A 647 -1.07 28.54 -2.84
CA PRO A 647 0.14 28.95 -2.15
C PRO A 647 1.29 27.97 -2.42
N GLN A 648 2.52 28.40 -2.16
CA GLN A 648 3.69 27.53 -2.27
C GLN A 648 3.60 26.40 -1.26
N GLY A 649 3.61 25.14 -1.73
CA GLY A 649 3.50 23.95 -0.89
C GLY A 649 2.15 23.24 -0.95
N PHE A 650 1.13 23.82 -1.60
CA PHE A 650 -0.10 23.09 -1.91
C PHE A 650 0.15 22.01 -3.00
N PRO A 651 -0.42 20.80 -2.87
CA PRO A 651 -1.27 20.29 -1.78
C PRO A 651 -0.49 19.59 -0.66
N ASP A 652 0.83 19.47 -0.75
CA ASP A 652 1.66 18.70 0.20
C ASP A 652 1.54 19.16 1.66
N THR A 653 1.38 20.48 1.90
CA THR A 653 1.17 21.03 3.25
C THR A 653 -0.20 20.66 3.82
N TRP A 654 -1.20 20.44 2.97
CA TRP A 654 -2.59 20.11 3.34
C TRP A 654 -2.79 18.62 3.64
N ASN A 655 -1.86 17.76 3.22
CA ASN A 655 -1.88 16.32 3.48
C ASN A 655 -1.29 15.92 4.85
N ARG A 656 -0.97 16.90 5.72
CA ARG A 656 -0.28 16.67 7.01
C ARG A 656 -1.20 16.96 8.19
N HIS A 657 -2.11 16.06 8.52
CA HIS A 657 -2.51 16.00 9.93
C HIS A 657 -1.28 15.66 10.75
N LEU A 658 -1.03 16.47 11.78
CA LEU A 658 -0.38 16.17 13.05
C LEU A 658 -0.11 14.65 13.29
N THR A 659 0.84 14.06 12.58
CA THR A 659 1.64 12.99 13.15
C THR A 659 2.40 13.69 14.25
N VAL A 660 1.98 13.43 15.49
CA VAL A 660 2.79 13.71 16.67
C VAL A 660 4.15 13.06 16.39
N GLU A 661 5.10 13.85 15.87
CA GLU A 661 6.47 13.41 15.81
C GLU A 661 6.89 13.22 17.26
N THR A 662 7.21 11.97 17.54
CA THR A 662 7.89 11.47 18.72
C THR A 662 8.82 12.51 19.32
N THR A 663 8.71 12.74 20.63
CA THR A 663 9.70 13.43 21.46
C THR A 663 11.11 13.15 20.96
N LEU A 664 11.77 14.17 20.41
CA LEU A 664 13.14 14.10 19.92
C LEU A 664 14.05 13.61 21.06
N LEU A 665 14.81 12.54 20.80
CA LEU A 665 15.80 12.01 21.74
C LEU A 665 17.12 12.82 21.65
N PRO A 666 17.92 12.90 22.73
CA PRO A 666 19.23 13.55 22.70
C PRO A 666 20.14 12.98 21.61
N GLN A 667 20.94 13.83 20.96
CA GLN A 667 21.83 13.42 19.88
C GLN A 667 23.06 12.69 20.46
N LEU A 668 23.33 11.47 19.99
CA LEU A 668 24.47 10.62 20.43
C LEU A 668 25.87 11.27 20.27
N SER A 669 25.98 12.45 19.64
CA SER A 669 27.22 13.23 19.51
C SER A 669 26.98 14.71 19.15
N ALA A 670 26.27 15.46 20.01
CA ALA A 670 26.08 16.92 19.80
C ALA A 670 27.41 17.68 19.74
N ARG A 671 27.52 18.66 18.83
CA ARG A 671 28.75 19.47 18.65
C ARG A 671 28.84 20.57 19.73
N PRO A 672 30.03 20.80 20.33
CA PRO A 672 30.24 21.92 21.25
C PRO A 672 30.02 23.29 20.62
N VAL A 673 29.44 24.23 21.37
CA VAL A 673 29.42 25.65 20.97
C VAL A 673 30.77 26.31 21.24
N GLU A 674 31.23 27.19 20.33
CA GLU A 674 32.48 27.93 20.50
C GLU A 674 32.27 29.21 21.33
N GLN A 675 33.24 29.54 22.19
CA GLN A 675 33.22 30.75 23.04
C GLN A 675 32.90 32.04 22.25
N ALA A 676 33.51 32.20 21.07
CA ALA A 676 33.29 33.37 20.21
C ALA A 676 31.84 33.45 19.65
N SER A 677 31.18 32.31 19.46
CA SER A 677 29.79 32.27 19.02
C SER A 677 28.85 32.75 20.13
N ALA A 678 29.09 32.32 21.37
CA ALA A 678 28.30 32.75 22.52
C ALA A 678 28.46 34.25 22.83
N GLU A 679 29.68 34.79 22.74
CA GLU A 679 29.95 36.23 22.89
C GLU A 679 29.23 37.07 21.81
N SER A 680 29.16 36.54 20.58
CA SER A 680 28.43 37.20 19.49
C SER A 680 26.92 37.22 19.74
N VAL A 681 26.34 36.10 20.20
CA VAL A 681 24.90 36.04 20.51
C VAL A 681 24.55 36.95 21.69
N LEU A 682 25.37 36.97 22.75
CA LEU A 682 25.18 37.90 23.87
C LEU A 682 25.12 39.36 23.40
N SER A 683 26.04 39.77 22.54
CA SER A 683 26.07 41.13 21.99
C SER A 683 24.79 41.46 21.22
N ASN A 684 24.31 40.54 20.39
CA ASN A 684 23.08 40.71 19.61
C ASN A 684 21.84 40.81 20.49
N VAL A 685 21.75 39.96 21.54
CA VAL A 685 20.62 40.01 22.48
C VAL A 685 20.63 41.33 23.24
N VAL A 686 21.78 41.78 23.76
CA VAL A 686 21.87 43.08 24.46
C VAL A 686 21.46 44.24 23.55
N GLU A 687 21.95 44.27 22.30
CA GLU A 687 21.58 45.30 21.31
C GLU A 687 20.06 45.32 21.05
N SER A 688 19.41 44.15 20.98
CA SER A 688 17.96 44.05 20.80
C SER A 688 17.14 44.60 22.00
N LEU A 689 17.73 44.59 23.20
CA LEU A 689 17.09 45.06 24.44
C LEU A 689 17.31 46.56 24.70
N GLU A 690 18.41 47.15 24.23
CA GLU A 690 18.77 48.54 24.52
C GLU A 690 17.63 49.57 24.33
N PRO A 691 16.79 49.49 23.27
CA PRO A 691 15.72 50.47 23.05
C PRO A 691 14.60 50.41 24.09
N GLN A 692 14.49 49.30 24.82
CA GLN A 692 13.38 48.98 25.70
C GLN A 692 13.72 49.17 27.19
N LEU A 693 15.00 49.40 27.51
CA LEU A 693 15.54 49.46 28.87
C LEU A 693 15.94 50.88 29.31
N THR A 694 16.03 51.10 30.61
CA THR A 694 16.53 52.35 31.19
C THR A 694 18.06 52.44 31.08
N PRO A 695 18.66 53.66 31.12
CA PRO A 695 20.12 53.82 31.05
C PRO A 695 20.89 53.06 32.14
N ALA A 696 20.31 52.86 33.33
CA ALA A 696 20.94 52.11 34.42
C ALA A 696 20.90 50.60 34.20
N GLU A 697 19.86 50.09 33.52
CA GLU A 697 19.74 48.69 33.11
C GLU A 697 20.70 48.39 31.95
N ASN A 698 20.82 49.29 30.98
CA ASN A 698 21.80 49.17 29.90
C ASN A 698 23.24 49.17 30.44
N GLU A 699 23.57 50.02 31.43
CA GLU A 699 24.90 50.01 32.08
C GLU A 699 25.18 48.69 32.84
N LYS A 700 24.13 48.06 33.36
CA LYS A 700 24.21 46.76 34.06
C LYS A 700 24.45 45.62 33.08
N LEU A 701 23.75 45.58 31.95
CA LEU A 701 23.92 44.55 30.92
C LEU A 701 25.26 44.68 30.17
N ALA A 702 25.78 45.89 30.01
CA ALA A 702 27.08 46.14 29.37
C ALA A 702 28.30 45.58 30.15
N GLN A 703 28.10 45.13 31.40
CA GLN A 703 29.14 44.55 32.26
C GLN A 703 29.00 43.02 32.41
N VAL A 704 28.10 42.39 31.66
CA VAL A 704 27.85 40.95 31.73
C VAL A 704 28.86 40.19 30.88
N ASP A 705 29.50 39.19 31.49
CA ASP A 705 30.41 38.27 30.81
C ASP A 705 29.71 36.92 30.52
N ILE A 706 30.19 36.15 29.54
CA ILE A 706 29.68 34.80 29.21
C ILE A 706 30.83 33.80 29.11
N GLU A 707 30.69 32.61 29.71
CA GLU A 707 31.70 31.54 29.67
C GLU A 707 31.06 30.18 29.32
N ILE A 708 31.68 29.44 28.38
CA ILE A 708 31.27 28.06 28.05
C ILE A 708 31.89 27.06 29.02
N VAL A 709 31.07 26.24 29.68
CA VAL A 709 31.48 25.21 30.63
C VAL A 709 30.66 23.93 30.45
N ASP A 710 31.12 22.81 31.02
CA ASP A 710 30.37 21.55 31.06
C ASP A 710 29.49 21.53 32.31
N LEU A 711 28.17 21.72 32.14
CA LEU A 711 27.20 21.81 33.24
C LEU A 711 26.61 20.43 33.59
N PRO A 712 26.02 20.26 34.79
CA PRO A 712 25.35 19.00 35.14
C PRO A 712 24.22 18.63 34.16
N GLU A 713 23.96 17.32 34.05
CA GLU A 713 22.94 16.76 33.14
C GLU A 713 21.59 17.50 33.25
N GLY A 714 21.07 17.96 32.10
CA GLY A 714 19.78 18.66 31.98
C GLY A 714 19.81 20.16 32.30
N VAL A 715 20.97 20.74 32.60
CA VAL A 715 21.14 22.18 32.86
C VAL A 715 21.70 22.88 31.63
N LEU A 716 20.99 23.90 31.11
CA LEU A 716 21.40 24.66 29.93
C LEU A 716 22.28 25.87 30.26
N SER A 717 22.03 26.52 31.40
CA SER A 717 22.70 27.75 31.83
C SER A 717 22.69 27.95 33.34
N ASN A 718 23.59 28.80 33.84
CA ASN A 718 23.59 29.27 35.23
C ASN A 718 24.27 30.63 35.34
N THR A 719 23.66 31.60 36.03
CA THR A 719 24.22 32.95 36.18
C THR A 719 24.75 33.20 37.60
N VAL A 720 26.03 33.58 37.71
CA VAL A 720 26.69 33.84 39.01
C VAL A 720 27.52 35.13 38.93
N HIS A 721 27.26 36.08 39.84
CA HIS A 721 28.00 37.34 39.99
C HIS A 721 28.18 38.17 38.70
N GLY A 722 27.22 38.15 37.77
CA GLY A 722 27.29 38.92 36.53
C GLY A 722 27.96 38.19 35.36
N THR A 723 28.30 36.90 35.52
CA THR A 723 28.76 36.02 34.46
C THR A 723 27.69 34.95 34.17
N ILE A 724 27.33 34.77 32.89
CA ILE A 724 26.44 33.72 32.41
C ILE A 724 27.29 32.51 32.01
N TYR A 725 27.07 31.36 32.64
CA TYR A 725 27.69 30.10 32.27
C TYR A 725 26.75 29.30 31.38
N ILE A 726 27.18 28.92 30.19
CA ILE A 726 26.39 28.13 29.22
C ILE A 726 26.98 26.73 29.07
N ASP A 727 26.12 25.72 29.02
CA ASP A 727 26.52 24.34 28.81
C ASP A 727 27.19 24.12 27.44
N VAL A 728 28.21 23.25 27.39
CA VAL A 728 29.02 23.04 26.20
C VAL A 728 28.24 22.41 25.05
N ASN A 729 27.25 21.54 25.31
CA ASN A 729 26.55 20.77 24.28
C ASN A 729 25.01 20.76 24.36
N ALA A 730 24.43 21.66 25.17
CA ALA A 730 23.00 21.81 25.38
C ALA A 730 22.33 20.53 25.91
N ALA A 731 22.92 19.91 26.92
CA ALA A 731 22.46 18.64 27.48
C ALA A 731 22.25 17.55 26.39
N ASP A 732 23.23 17.41 25.50
CA ASP A 732 23.27 16.48 24.36
C ASP A 732 22.27 16.76 23.21
N TYR A 733 21.52 17.87 23.20
CA TYR A 733 20.65 18.25 22.08
C TYR A 733 21.37 19.08 21.00
N GLY A 734 22.48 19.73 21.33
CA GLY A 734 23.20 20.64 20.46
C GLY A 734 22.58 22.04 20.38
N TRP A 735 23.43 23.05 20.18
CA TRP A 735 23.01 24.45 20.10
C TRP A 735 22.66 24.87 18.68
N PHE A 736 21.52 25.55 18.54
CA PHE A 736 21.25 26.42 17.41
C PHE A 736 21.86 27.81 17.68
N VAL A 737 22.76 28.23 16.79
CA VAL A 737 23.34 29.57 16.79
C VAL A 737 22.77 30.30 15.58
N ASP A 738 21.94 31.29 15.84
CA ASP A 738 21.27 32.06 14.81
C ASP A 738 22.26 33.00 14.08
N GLY A 739 22.36 32.82 12.77
CA GLY A 739 23.19 33.67 11.90
C GLY A 739 22.49 34.96 11.43
N THR A 740 21.18 35.08 11.69
CA THR A 740 20.29 36.15 11.24
C THR A 740 19.35 36.58 12.36
N PRO A 741 19.86 37.11 13.49
CA PRO A 741 19.07 37.36 14.71
C PRO A 741 17.92 38.38 14.55
N ASP A 742 17.90 39.15 13.47
CA ASP A 742 16.82 40.08 13.14
C ASP A 742 15.64 39.42 12.40
N ASP A 743 15.75 38.14 12.02
CA ASP A 743 14.73 37.34 11.34
C ASP A 743 14.54 35.99 12.07
N ASN A 744 13.44 35.30 11.79
CA ASN A 744 13.12 34.01 12.41
C ASN A 744 12.73 32.96 11.36
N TYR A 745 13.27 33.01 10.14
CA TYR A 745 12.83 32.15 9.04
C TYR A 745 13.01 30.64 9.31
N GLU A 746 13.91 30.28 10.24
CA GLU A 746 14.10 28.91 10.70
C GLU A 746 12.91 28.37 11.51
N PHE A 747 12.03 29.26 11.97
CA PHE A 747 10.91 29.01 12.85
C PHE A 747 9.58 29.54 12.30
N TYR A 748 8.47 28.97 12.77
CA TYR A 748 7.12 29.50 12.59
C TYR A 748 6.49 29.76 13.97
N ALA A 749 5.56 30.71 14.07
CA ALA A 749 4.93 31.01 15.34
C ALA A 749 3.94 29.90 15.74
N SER A 750 4.08 29.37 16.95
CA SER A 750 3.13 28.42 17.57
C SER A 750 2.28 29.08 18.67
N GLY A 751 2.67 30.29 19.09
CA GLY A 751 1.93 31.14 20.01
C GLY A 751 2.52 32.56 20.08
N PRO A 752 1.94 33.48 20.86
CA PRO A 752 2.36 34.89 20.90
C PRO A 752 3.82 35.09 21.33
N TYR A 753 4.36 34.13 22.10
CA TYR A 753 5.73 34.19 22.63
C TYR A 753 6.53 32.94 22.30
N THR A 754 6.13 32.15 21.30
CA THR A 754 6.74 30.85 21.01
C THR A 754 6.79 30.60 19.52
N LEU A 755 7.99 30.35 19.03
CA LEU A 755 8.27 29.93 17.66
C LEU A 755 8.79 28.49 17.69
N ILE A 756 8.39 27.66 16.72
CA ILE A 756 8.80 26.27 16.56
C ILE A 756 9.57 26.13 15.24
N ALA A 757 10.70 25.41 15.26
CA ALA A 757 11.53 25.20 14.10
C ALA A 757 10.81 24.32 13.06
N VAL A 758 11.02 24.62 11.78
CA VAL A 758 10.37 23.91 10.67
C VAL A 758 10.81 22.43 10.61
N PRO A 759 9.89 21.43 10.64
CA PRO A 759 10.22 20.01 10.57
C PRO A 759 10.61 19.56 9.16
N SER A 760 11.91 19.65 8.83
CA SER A 760 12.60 18.91 7.76
C SER A 760 14.07 19.36 7.71
N GLY A 761 14.94 18.64 7.00
CA GLY A 761 16.37 18.98 6.81
C GLY A 761 16.70 20.32 6.13
N SER A 762 15.73 21.25 6.11
CA SER A 762 15.80 22.64 5.64
C SER A 762 16.04 23.67 6.75
N SER A 763 15.76 23.37 8.02
CA SER A 763 16.04 24.26 9.17
C SER A 763 17.11 23.68 10.08
N SER A 764 18.17 24.44 10.35
CA SER A 764 19.23 24.06 11.30
C SER A 764 18.79 24.16 12.76
N ALA A 765 17.63 24.77 13.05
CA ALA A 765 17.05 24.86 14.38
C ALA A 765 16.22 23.61 14.78
N PHE A 766 15.88 22.75 13.82
CA PHE A 766 15.10 21.55 14.10
C PHE A 766 15.93 20.52 14.88
N GLY A 767 15.43 20.12 16.06
CA GLY A 767 16.07 19.14 16.94
C GLY A 767 17.22 19.67 17.81
N THR A 768 17.43 20.99 17.87
CA THR A 768 18.48 21.67 18.66
C THR A 768 17.88 22.69 19.65
N ILE A 769 18.66 23.18 20.61
CA ILE A 769 18.24 24.20 21.59
C ILE A 769 18.64 25.60 21.10
N ASP A 770 17.72 26.58 21.12
CA ASP A 770 17.98 27.96 20.70
C ASP A 770 18.81 28.73 21.74
N LEU A 771 20.07 29.05 21.40
CA LEU A 771 20.99 29.77 22.29
C LEU A 771 20.52 31.20 22.60
N TRP A 772 19.85 31.84 21.64
CA TRP A 772 19.34 33.20 21.79
C TRP A 772 18.31 33.28 22.92
N THR A 773 17.36 32.34 22.95
CA THR A 773 16.33 32.25 24.00
C THR A 773 16.95 32.06 25.39
N VAL A 774 17.96 31.20 25.52
CA VAL A 774 18.61 30.93 26.82
C VAL A 774 19.35 32.16 27.34
N ILE A 775 20.10 32.86 26.49
CA ILE A 775 20.78 34.11 26.90
C ILE A 775 19.78 35.19 27.29
N LEU A 776 18.68 35.31 26.54
CA LEU A 776 17.61 36.26 26.87
C LEU A 776 17.00 35.98 28.25
N HIS A 777 16.76 34.71 28.58
CA HIS A 777 16.26 34.28 29.89
C HIS A 777 17.18 34.73 31.04
N GLU A 778 18.48 34.49 30.91
CA GLU A 778 19.48 34.81 31.94
C GLU A 778 19.65 36.32 32.14
N LEU A 779 19.59 37.11 31.05
CA LEU A 779 19.57 38.57 31.15
C LEU A 779 18.31 39.07 31.87
N GLY A 780 17.18 38.39 31.71
CA GLY A 780 15.95 38.68 32.47
C GLY A 780 16.15 38.55 33.98
N HIS A 781 16.78 37.47 34.45
CA HIS A 781 17.15 37.32 35.87
C HIS A 781 18.08 38.43 36.36
N LEU A 782 19.06 38.82 35.53
CA LEU A 782 19.95 39.94 35.85
C LEU A 782 19.22 41.27 35.91
N LEU A 783 18.14 41.47 35.16
CA LEU A 783 17.28 42.65 35.24
C LEU A 783 16.27 42.60 36.40
N GLY A 784 16.12 41.43 37.05
CA GLY A 784 15.29 41.25 38.24
C GLY A 784 13.91 40.64 37.97
N TYR A 785 13.72 40.01 36.81
CA TYR A 785 12.52 39.24 36.51
C TYR A 785 12.65 37.81 37.08
N GLU A 786 11.56 37.30 37.64
CA GLU A 786 11.45 35.91 38.09
C GLU A 786 10.91 35.03 36.95
N HIS A 787 10.94 33.70 37.13
CA HIS A 787 10.33 32.79 36.15
C HIS A 787 8.83 33.09 35.92
N ALA A 788 8.38 32.87 34.68
CA ALA A 788 7.00 33.06 34.26
C ALA A 788 6.44 31.80 33.58
N ASP A 789 5.11 31.70 33.50
CA ASP A 789 4.42 30.57 32.87
C ASP A 789 4.46 30.63 31.33
N VAL A 790 4.82 31.78 30.74
CA VAL A 790 4.87 32.02 29.27
C VAL A 790 6.08 32.89 28.90
N GLY A 791 6.45 32.86 27.62
CA GLY A 791 7.53 33.71 27.07
C GLY A 791 8.93 33.30 27.50
N ALA A 792 9.91 34.19 27.27
CA ALA A 792 11.33 33.91 27.48
C ALA A 792 11.71 33.58 28.93
N MET A 793 10.87 33.93 29.92
CA MET A 793 11.14 33.68 31.35
C MET A 793 10.66 32.30 31.85
N GLN A 794 10.27 31.37 30.97
CA GLN A 794 9.93 29.99 31.37
C GLN A 794 11.13 29.21 31.93
N GLU A 795 10.90 28.37 32.95
CA GLU A 795 11.95 27.57 33.62
C GLU A 795 12.59 26.50 32.72
N SER A 796 11.91 26.09 31.65
CA SER A 796 12.38 25.05 30.72
C SER A 796 12.22 25.46 29.26
N LEU A 797 13.07 24.90 28.40
CA LEU A 797 13.04 25.10 26.95
C LEU A 797 13.13 23.76 26.23
N THR A 798 12.20 23.50 25.30
CA THR A 798 12.17 22.26 24.51
C THR A 798 13.04 22.42 23.25
N PRO A 799 13.68 21.35 22.73
CA PRO A 799 14.34 21.41 21.43
C PRO A 799 13.38 21.88 20.33
N SER A 800 13.92 22.59 19.34
CA SER A 800 13.16 23.21 18.24
C SER A 800 12.32 24.42 18.64
N GLU A 801 12.43 24.95 19.86
CA GLU A 801 11.66 26.14 20.28
C GLU A 801 12.54 27.38 20.41
N ARG A 802 11.99 28.53 20.00
CA ARG A 802 12.45 29.87 20.35
C ARG A 802 11.36 30.59 21.13
N ARG A 803 11.70 31.25 22.24
CA ARG A 803 10.74 32.01 23.06
C ARG A 803 10.99 33.50 22.94
N LEU A 804 9.92 34.27 22.79
CA LEU A 804 9.97 35.73 22.63
C LEU A 804 9.63 36.45 23.95
N MET A 805 9.92 37.75 24.00
CA MET A 805 9.65 38.61 25.15
C MET A 805 8.17 39.01 25.24
N ASP A 806 7.61 39.05 26.45
CA ASP A 806 6.22 39.43 26.75
C ASP A 806 6.07 40.82 27.42
N TRP A 807 7.16 41.56 27.57
CA TRP A 807 7.19 42.86 28.26
C TRP A 807 6.69 44.02 27.37
N ASN A 808 5.37 44.14 27.15
CA ASN A 808 4.61 45.41 27.03
C ASN A 808 3.23 45.20 26.38
N ASP A 809 2.25 44.78 27.19
CA ASP A 809 0.86 44.54 26.80
C ASP A 809 0.01 45.84 26.67
N SER A 810 0.62 46.94 26.21
CA SER A 810 0.00 48.27 26.19
C SER A 810 -0.64 48.64 24.85
N ALA A 811 -0.29 47.93 23.77
CA ALA A 811 -0.80 48.20 22.42
C ALA A 811 -2.10 47.43 22.10
N ASP A 812 -2.27 46.24 22.68
CA ASP A 812 -3.41 45.35 22.39
C ASP A 812 -4.71 45.74 23.13
N GLN A 813 -4.61 46.56 24.18
CA GLN A 813 -5.82 47.12 24.83
C GLN A 813 -6.55 48.17 23.98
N PHE A 814 -5.92 48.76 22.95
CA PHE A 814 -6.57 49.77 22.11
C PHE A 814 -7.64 49.15 21.17
N PHE A 815 -7.48 47.89 20.77
CA PHE A 815 -8.43 47.22 19.87
C PHE A 815 -9.48 46.37 20.61
N MET A 816 -9.35 46.18 21.92
CA MET A 816 -10.34 45.49 22.77
C MET A 816 -11.53 46.36 23.20
N GLU A 817 -11.52 47.69 22.97
CA GLU A 817 -12.58 48.61 23.44
C GLU A 817 -13.80 48.78 22.50
N PHE A 818 -14.03 47.88 21.55
CA PHE A 818 -15.35 47.81 20.89
C PHE A 818 -16.27 46.81 21.63
N PRO A 819 -17.30 47.27 22.37
CA PRO A 819 -18.22 46.35 23.01
C PRO A 819 -19.17 45.75 21.98
N THR A 820 -19.31 44.44 22.12
CA THR A 820 -20.27 43.55 21.51
C THR A 820 -21.71 44.10 21.45
N GLN A 821 -22.28 44.02 20.24
CA GLN A 821 -23.65 43.61 19.96
C GLN A 821 -24.81 44.30 20.74
N SER A 822 -25.11 45.56 20.39
CA SER A 822 -26.52 45.97 20.20
C SER A 822 -26.58 47.29 19.42
N LEU A 823 -26.91 47.23 18.12
CA LEU A 823 -27.53 48.28 17.29
C LEU A 823 -27.26 48.04 15.78
N LEU A 824 -27.74 46.92 15.23
CA LEU A 824 -27.96 46.80 13.78
C LEU A 824 -29.31 46.13 13.50
N THR A 825 -30.36 46.64 14.16
CA THR A 825 -31.76 46.54 13.69
C THR A 825 -32.29 47.93 13.38
N SER A 826 -31.62 48.63 12.46
CA SER A 826 -32.23 49.64 11.60
C SER A 826 -31.19 50.10 10.57
N PHE A 827 -31.16 49.46 9.41
CA PHE A 827 -31.27 50.05 8.06
C PHE A 827 -30.85 49.05 7.00
#